data_AF-A0A814KIB9-F1
#
_entry.id   AF-A0A814KIB9-F1
#
_cell.length_a   1.000
_cell.length_b   1.000
_cell.length_c   1.000
_cell.angle_alpha   90.00
_cell.angle_beta   90.00
_cell.angle_gamma   90.00
#
_symmetry.space_group_name_H-M   'P 1'
#
loop_
_entity.id
_entity.type
_entity.pdbx_description
1 polymer ?
#
loop_
_entity_poly.entity_id
_entity_poly.type
_entity_poly.pdbx_seq_one_letter_code
_entity_poly.pdbx_strand_id
1 'polypeptide(L)'
;MCISLVHGFIPHPAVRLGGQAGESITHTEQAQLGFIRSLTRFFLDSQNGKSENTDKFQGEHTIDQLYQIVHPDWTNEQVKLHSYPLKRIVDTFQMTDALVDLSPSTKNLPSAHFDSESFAESNHRLMELRKKIVDDANNPMINLEKARERIGSFLHTLQDFYSHSNWIEMGKTVINDRLGLQEDIGPVAGIEQATCTSTGCKKIQSQCNLLQKIILHKCPMVYYDCRDNILDDVNKQGLLTSGYMSNQFNGKDEPVIKPTSVTKCSHGSVMDKTSHQEAIGGINKDTMTPVYSPHFYLHLDAAKLAIDATERFFNDLRKDIGDENFDRLFAINPTDEQLEKAKKSLAEREQFHFLTSTLSIGLSTSDLNFEKTVKQRLQEILSILFNIKDPTVPTYDLSDYGVDKTDGNIHSGSLLIDGSKKLYKSRNRPTVFAKFRNKMFVIQATVFVNLVLLPFASWARGTGSVYSSPNMDKNCNKTITLNGDKLPGTFFSLSSGNYEQNLNCFLTIKAPTQNQRIILVIDKMDISCDGDTIKIYDGKIDTTTILNKNQSQQCGTTKPYFRTINSNTAIIQFTSNADGKVGSGFVINVAINFPVATCSRNDNLYRCKNKYCISNLFNCDDRNWCGDNTQSFVCR
;
A
#
# COMPACT_ATOMS: atom_id res chain seq x y z
N MET A 1 -0.15 -11.09 13.58
CA MET A 1 0.65 -11.98 12.70
C MET A 1 1.30 -11.05 11.68
N CYS A 2 2.58 -10.72 11.84
CA CYS A 2 3.31 -9.88 10.89
C CYS A 2 3.55 -10.69 9.62
N ILE A 3 2.79 -10.42 8.56
CA ILE A 3 3.03 -11.00 7.24
C ILE A 3 3.89 -10.00 6.48
N SER A 4 5.11 -10.43 6.20
CA SER A 4 6.10 -9.77 5.37
C SER A 4 5.60 -9.63 3.93
N LEU A 5 5.21 -8.41 3.57
CA LEU A 5 5.10 -7.92 2.20
C LEU A 5 5.83 -6.58 2.20
N VAL A 6 7.09 -6.59 1.76
CA VAL A 6 7.79 -5.36 1.37
C VAL A 6 7.63 -5.32 -0.15
N HIS A 7 6.53 -4.70 -0.58
CA HIS A 7 6.42 -4.11 -1.92
C HIS A 7 6.74 -2.61 -1.75
N GLY A 8 7.12 -1.95 -2.83
CA GLY A 8 7.82 -0.65 -2.81
C GLY A 8 7.17 0.41 -1.93
N PHE A 9 7.98 1.32 -1.39
CA PHE A 9 7.50 2.53 -0.72
C PHE A 9 6.44 2.37 0.42
N ILE A 10 6.33 1.19 1.06
CA ILE A 10 5.43 0.98 2.22
C ILE A 10 6.05 1.51 3.53
N PRO A 11 5.26 2.17 4.40
CA PRO A 11 5.64 2.46 5.78
C PRO A 11 5.54 1.19 6.64
N HIS A 12 6.64 0.45 6.80
CA HIS A 12 6.72 -0.58 7.83
C HIS A 12 7.73 -0.20 8.93
N PRO A 13 7.36 -0.23 10.22
CA PRO A 13 8.34 -0.11 11.31
C PRO A 13 9.46 -1.18 11.28
N ALA A 14 9.27 -2.34 10.61
CA ALA A 14 10.30 -3.36 10.43
C ALA A 14 11.39 -2.96 9.43
N VAL A 15 11.08 -2.04 8.50
CA VAL A 15 12.05 -1.43 7.59
C VAL A 15 12.91 -0.42 8.38
N ARG A 16 12.30 0.38 9.27
CA ARG A 16 13.05 1.26 10.21
C ARG A 16 13.96 0.50 11.19
N LEU A 17 13.66 -0.75 11.51
CA LEU A 17 14.45 -1.57 12.44
C LEU A 17 15.64 -2.28 11.78
N GLY A 18 15.81 -2.12 10.46
CA GLY A 18 16.73 -2.91 9.64
C GLY A 18 17.97 -2.19 9.11
N GLY A 19 18.35 -1.01 9.63
CA GLY A 19 19.55 -0.27 9.17
C GLY A 19 19.39 0.36 7.78
N GLN A 20 19.76 1.64 7.64
CA GLN A 20 19.68 2.48 6.43
C GLN A 20 18.30 2.71 5.79
N ALA A 21 17.29 1.89 6.04
CA ALA A 21 15.97 2.09 5.46
C ALA A 21 15.10 3.17 6.17
N GLY A 22 15.70 3.97 7.05
CA GLY A 22 15.13 5.21 7.57
C GLY A 22 15.33 6.42 6.66
N GLU A 23 15.99 6.25 5.50
CA GLU A 23 16.34 7.34 4.56
C GLU A 23 15.47 7.35 3.28
N SER A 24 14.66 6.31 3.02
CA SER A 24 13.80 6.24 1.83
C SER A 24 12.51 7.04 2.01
N ILE A 25 12.05 7.71 0.94
CA ILE A 25 10.84 8.53 0.92
C ILE A 25 9.67 7.69 0.47
N THR A 26 8.68 7.41 1.33
CA THR A 26 7.54 6.52 1.00
C THR A 26 6.54 7.14 0.03
N HIS A 27 5.64 6.32 -0.53
CA HIS A 27 4.54 6.77 -1.38
C HIS A 27 3.66 7.78 -0.65
N THR A 28 3.35 7.48 0.62
CA THR A 28 2.56 8.38 1.48
C THR A 28 3.26 9.72 1.70
N GLU A 29 4.59 9.73 1.84
CA GLU A 29 5.38 10.96 1.96
C GLU A 29 5.38 11.73 0.64
N GLN A 30 5.53 11.06 -0.50
CA GLN A 30 5.44 11.69 -1.83
C GLN A 30 4.07 12.34 -2.08
N ALA A 31 3.00 11.62 -1.74
CA ALA A 31 1.62 12.09 -1.84
C ALA A 31 1.39 13.36 -1.01
N GLN A 32 1.85 13.35 0.25
CA GLN A 32 1.73 14.50 1.14
C GLN A 32 2.57 15.68 0.67
N LEU A 33 3.81 15.46 0.24
CA LEU A 33 4.70 16.51 -0.24
C LEU A 33 4.14 17.20 -1.49
N GLY A 34 3.72 16.41 -2.49
CA GLY A 34 3.13 16.97 -3.71
C GLY A 34 1.81 17.70 -3.43
N PHE A 35 0.98 17.19 -2.51
CA PHE A 35 -0.25 17.86 -2.09
C PHE A 35 0.01 19.19 -1.38
N ILE A 36 0.95 19.22 -0.41
CA ILE A 36 1.30 20.44 0.32
C ILE A 36 1.78 21.53 -0.64
N ARG A 37 2.61 21.19 -1.64
CA ARG A 37 3.04 22.16 -2.65
C ARG A 37 1.87 22.73 -3.45
N SER A 38 0.90 21.90 -3.84
CA SER A 38 -0.32 22.36 -4.51
C SER A 38 -1.20 23.23 -3.60
N LEU A 39 -1.34 22.85 -2.32
CA LEU A 39 -2.08 23.61 -1.32
C LEU A 39 -1.46 24.99 -1.05
N THR A 40 -0.12 25.09 -1.01
CA THR A 40 0.58 26.36 -0.91
C THR A 40 0.20 27.30 -2.06
N ARG A 41 0.12 26.78 -3.29
CA ARG A 41 -0.33 27.57 -4.46
C ARG A 41 -1.78 28.01 -4.31
N PHE A 42 -2.67 27.12 -3.86
CA PHE A 42 -4.07 27.45 -3.56
C PHE A 42 -4.19 28.63 -2.58
N PHE A 43 -3.44 28.59 -1.48
CA PHE A 43 -3.44 29.68 -0.50
C PHE A 43 -2.80 30.96 -1.04
N LEU A 44 -1.74 30.87 -1.85
CA LEU A 44 -1.13 32.05 -2.47
C LEU A 44 -2.11 32.77 -3.41
N ASP A 45 -2.81 32.00 -4.25
CA ASP A 45 -3.76 32.55 -5.23
C ASP A 45 -4.98 33.17 -4.55
N SER A 46 -5.53 32.51 -3.52
CA SER A 46 -6.70 33.01 -2.77
C SER A 46 -6.43 34.33 -2.02
N GLN A 47 -5.16 34.69 -1.78
CA GLN A 47 -4.77 35.96 -1.16
C GLN A 47 -4.67 37.14 -2.15
N ASN A 48 -5.10 36.97 -3.41
CA ASN A 48 -5.14 38.01 -4.46
C ASN A 48 -3.80 38.74 -4.67
N GLY A 49 -2.67 38.04 -4.53
CA GLY A 49 -1.36 38.62 -4.82
C GLY A 49 -0.95 39.77 -3.89
N LYS A 50 -1.40 39.78 -2.62
CA LYS A 50 -0.79 40.64 -1.59
C LYS A 50 0.68 40.26 -1.45
N SER A 51 1.54 41.03 -2.12
CA SER A 51 3.01 40.87 -2.21
C SER A 51 3.69 40.69 -0.85
N GLU A 52 3.09 41.17 0.25
CA GLU A 52 3.64 41.07 1.61
C GLU A 52 3.63 39.64 2.19
N ASN A 53 2.89 38.71 1.60
CA ASN A 53 2.83 37.32 2.07
C ASN A 53 3.59 36.33 1.18
N THR A 54 4.06 36.73 -0.01
CA THR A 54 4.75 35.83 -0.95
C THR A 54 6.04 35.25 -0.34
N ASP A 55 6.78 36.06 0.41
CA ASP A 55 7.99 35.62 1.12
C ASP A 55 7.69 34.64 2.26
N LYS A 56 6.48 34.68 2.85
CA LYS A 56 6.10 33.80 3.97
C LYS A 56 5.74 32.38 3.53
N PHE A 57 5.43 32.19 2.25
CA PHE A 57 5.21 30.88 1.64
C PHE A 57 6.50 30.29 1.06
N GLN A 58 7.64 30.99 1.18
CA GLN A 58 8.94 30.44 0.81
C GLN A 58 9.43 29.47 1.88
N GLY A 59 9.69 28.23 1.46
CA GLY A 59 10.23 27.18 2.31
C GLY A 59 9.25 26.05 2.62
N GLU A 60 9.66 25.16 3.52
CA GLU A 60 8.87 23.99 3.91
C GLU A 60 7.83 24.37 4.97
N HIS A 61 6.57 23.99 4.71
CA HIS A 61 5.47 24.24 5.63
C HIS A 61 4.66 22.98 5.91
N THR A 62 4.24 22.85 7.17
CA THR A 62 3.18 21.92 7.55
C THR A 62 1.83 22.50 7.15
N ILE A 63 0.78 21.66 7.09
CA ILE A 63 -0.59 22.14 6.87
C ILE A 63 -0.96 23.21 7.91
N ASP A 64 -0.72 22.96 9.20
CA ASP A 64 -1.03 23.91 10.27
C ASP A 64 -0.28 25.24 10.10
N GLN A 65 0.99 25.20 9.67
CA GLN A 65 1.76 26.41 9.38
C GLN A 65 1.17 27.20 8.20
N LEU A 66 0.71 26.52 7.13
CA LEU A 66 0.03 27.18 6.02
C LEU A 66 -1.25 27.89 6.48
N TYR A 67 -2.08 27.25 7.30
CA TYR A 67 -3.26 27.91 7.88
C TYR A 67 -2.87 29.09 8.78
N GLN A 68 -1.79 28.98 9.56
CA GLN A 68 -1.30 30.09 10.40
C GLN A 68 -0.79 31.28 9.57
N ILE A 69 -0.18 31.03 8.41
CA ILE A 69 0.26 32.10 7.47
C ILE A 69 -0.95 32.82 6.88
N VAL A 70 -1.97 32.07 6.47
CA VAL A 70 -3.21 32.59 5.86
C VAL A 70 -4.08 33.31 6.90
N HIS A 71 -4.07 32.83 8.14
CA HIS A 71 -4.86 33.36 9.25
C HIS A 71 -3.95 33.71 10.44
N PRO A 72 -3.18 34.82 10.35
CA PRO A 72 -2.21 35.20 11.39
C PRO A 72 -2.86 35.49 12.75
N ASP A 73 -4.13 35.88 12.76
CA ASP A 73 -4.89 36.20 13.98
C ASP A 73 -5.47 34.95 14.67
N TRP A 74 -5.39 33.78 14.04
CA TRP A 74 -5.89 32.55 14.65
C TRP A 74 -4.93 32.04 15.73
N THR A 75 -5.52 31.60 16.84
CA THR A 75 -4.83 30.83 17.87
C THR A 75 -4.45 29.43 17.36
N ASN A 76 -3.48 28.80 18.02
CA ASN A 76 -3.09 27.41 17.72
C ASN A 76 -4.26 26.42 17.77
N GLU A 77 -5.24 26.64 18.66
CA GLU A 77 -6.43 25.79 18.78
C GLU A 77 -7.36 25.96 17.57
N GLN A 78 -7.54 27.20 17.10
CA GLN A 78 -8.30 27.48 15.89
C GLN A 78 -7.61 26.87 14.66
N VAL A 79 -6.30 27.08 14.49
CA VAL A 79 -5.54 26.46 13.40
C VAL A 79 -5.71 24.94 13.40
N LYS A 80 -5.54 24.29 14.57
CA LYS A 80 -5.70 22.83 14.68
C LYS A 80 -7.11 22.37 14.33
N LEU A 81 -8.13 23.08 14.79
CA LEU A 81 -9.53 22.75 14.54
C LEU A 81 -9.88 22.89 13.05
N HIS A 82 -9.49 24.00 12.42
CA HIS A 82 -9.83 24.31 11.03
C HIS A 82 -9.01 23.50 10.01
N SER A 83 -7.76 23.12 10.34
CA SER A 83 -6.95 22.22 9.50
C SER A 83 -7.28 20.74 9.66
N TYR A 84 -8.02 20.35 10.70
CA TYR A 84 -8.29 18.94 11.01
C TYR A 84 -9.02 18.19 9.89
N PRO A 85 -10.11 18.72 9.29
CA PRO A 85 -10.80 18.04 8.19
C PRO A 85 -9.88 17.76 7.00
N LEU A 86 -9.07 18.74 6.61
CA LEU A 86 -8.08 18.57 5.54
C LEU A 86 -7.05 17.49 5.88
N LYS A 87 -6.46 17.53 7.08
CA LYS A 87 -5.51 16.51 7.55
C LYS A 87 -6.12 15.11 7.51
N ARG A 88 -7.40 14.96 7.86
CA ARG A 88 -8.10 13.66 7.78
C ARG A 88 -8.23 13.18 6.34
N ILE A 89 -8.48 14.09 5.40
CA ILE A 89 -8.58 13.75 3.97
C ILE A 89 -7.22 13.36 3.40
N VAL A 90 -6.15 14.05 3.81
CA VAL A 90 -4.77 13.67 3.48
C VAL A 90 -4.45 12.27 3.98
N ASP A 91 -4.80 11.97 5.24
CA ASP A 91 -4.65 10.61 5.80
C ASP A 91 -5.41 9.55 4.99
N THR A 92 -6.62 9.87 4.49
CA THR A 92 -7.41 8.96 3.64
C THR A 92 -6.72 8.62 2.32
N PHE A 93 -6.25 9.63 1.57
CA PHE A 93 -5.60 9.33 0.30
C PHE A 93 -4.20 8.73 0.49
N GLN A 94 -3.46 9.08 1.54
CA GLN A 94 -2.22 8.39 1.90
C GLN A 94 -2.46 6.92 2.23
N MET A 95 -3.55 6.61 2.94
CA MET A 95 -3.91 5.22 3.24
C MET A 95 -4.21 4.44 1.97
N THR A 96 -5.03 4.99 1.09
CA THR A 96 -5.43 4.29 -0.15
C THR A 96 -4.31 4.22 -1.17
N ASP A 97 -3.36 5.14 -1.13
CA ASP A 97 -2.07 5.04 -1.83
C ASP A 97 -1.29 3.81 -1.33
N ALA A 98 -1.00 3.74 -0.03
CA ALA A 98 -0.28 2.60 0.55
C ALA A 98 -1.01 1.24 0.40
N LEU A 99 -2.35 1.26 0.30
CA LEU A 99 -3.15 0.03 0.17
C LEU A 99 -3.04 -0.62 -1.22
N VAL A 100 -2.55 0.08 -2.26
CA VAL A 100 -2.41 -0.51 -3.59
C VAL A 100 -1.44 -1.71 -3.55
N ASP A 101 -0.36 -1.62 -2.76
CA ASP A 101 0.59 -2.72 -2.53
C ASP A 101 0.05 -3.88 -1.69
N LEU A 102 -1.03 -3.65 -0.95
CA LEU A 102 -1.52 -4.59 0.06
C LEU A 102 -2.81 -5.28 -0.37
N SER A 103 -3.63 -4.58 -1.16
CA SER A 103 -4.94 -5.05 -1.58
C SER A 103 -4.80 -6.25 -2.52
N PRO A 104 -5.58 -7.34 -2.30
CA PRO A 104 -5.58 -8.50 -3.18
C PRO A 104 -5.85 -8.18 -4.66
N SER A 105 -6.61 -7.12 -4.94
CA SER A 105 -6.99 -6.73 -6.31
C SER A 105 -5.91 -5.97 -7.06
N THR A 106 -4.93 -5.39 -6.38
CA THR A 106 -3.93 -4.48 -6.99
C THR A 106 -2.49 -4.91 -6.76
N LYS A 107 -2.15 -5.52 -5.62
CA LYS A 107 -0.76 -5.87 -5.25
C LYS A 107 0.01 -6.73 -6.26
N ASN A 108 -0.72 -7.46 -7.09
CA ASN A 108 -0.17 -8.37 -8.12
C ASN A 108 -0.64 -7.95 -9.52
N LEU A 109 -1.25 -6.78 -9.67
CA LEU A 109 -1.75 -6.25 -10.93
C LEU A 109 -0.67 -5.36 -11.54
N PRO A 110 0.00 -5.77 -12.65
CA PRO A 110 1.06 -4.96 -13.25
C PRO A 110 0.63 -3.53 -13.57
N SER A 111 -0.62 -3.36 -14.03
CA SER A 111 -1.13 -2.05 -14.42
C SER A 111 -1.31 -1.09 -13.23
N ALA A 112 -1.35 -1.60 -11.99
CA ALA A 112 -1.36 -0.75 -10.80
C ALA A 112 0.04 -0.20 -10.44
N HIS A 113 1.11 -0.83 -10.95
CA HIS A 113 2.50 -0.62 -10.54
C HIS A 113 3.45 -0.29 -11.70
N PHE A 114 2.94 -0.08 -12.93
CA PHE A 114 3.77 0.06 -14.14
C PHE A 114 4.75 -1.09 -14.39
N ASP A 115 4.46 -2.26 -13.86
CA ASP A 115 5.32 -3.44 -14.00
C ASP A 115 5.11 -4.15 -15.33
N SER A 116 6.04 -5.05 -15.66
CA SER A 116 5.96 -5.98 -16.78
C SER A 116 5.64 -5.31 -18.13
N GLU A 117 6.14 -4.08 -18.32
CA GLU A 117 5.92 -3.25 -19.51
C GLU A 117 4.44 -2.92 -19.81
N SER A 118 3.56 -3.00 -18.79
CA SER A 118 2.11 -2.71 -18.91
C SER A 118 1.76 -1.21 -18.98
N PHE A 119 2.61 -0.42 -19.64
CA PHE A 119 2.54 1.04 -19.69
C PHE A 119 1.20 1.57 -20.23
N ALA A 120 0.66 0.93 -21.27
CA ALA A 120 -0.62 1.33 -21.86
C ALA A 120 -1.77 1.12 -20.87
N GLU A 121 -1.83 -0.06 -20.24
CA GLU A 121 -2.86 -0.40 -19.27
C GLU A 121 -2.74 0.43 -17.98
N SER A 122 -1.52 0.68 -17.50
CA SER A 122 -1.27 1.56 -16.36
C SER A 122 -1.71 3.00 -16.64
N ASN A 123 -1.37 3.53 -17.81
CA ASN A 123 -1.76 4.87 -18.17
C ASN A 123 -3.28 4.99 -18.40
N HIS A 124 -3.91 3.98 -19.01
CA HIS A 124 -5.36 3.90 -19.11
C HIS A 124 -6.02 3.90 -17.73
N ARG A 125 -5.48 3.13 -16.78
CA ARG A 125 -5.93 3.14 -15.37
C ARG A 125 -5.84 4.55 -14.76
N LEU A 126 -4.75 5.28 -14.98
CA LEU A 126 -4.62 6.66 -14.51
C LEU A 126 -5.70 7.57 -15.10
N MET A 127 -5.92 7.50 -16.42
CA MET A 127 -6.95 8.28 -17.11
C MET A 127 -8.36 7.96 -16.59
N GLU A 128 -8.69 6.68 -16.37
CA GLU A 128 -9.97 6.27 -15.81
C GLU A 128 -10.18 6.77 -14.37
N LEU A 129 -9.16 6.66 -13.52
CA LEU A 129 -9.22 7.14 -12.14
C LEU A 129 -9.39 8.66 -12.12
N ARG A 130 -8.59 9.39 -12.92
CA ARG A 130 -8.72 10.85 -13.06
C ARG A 130 -10.12 11.25 -13.49
N LYS A 131 -10.67 10.60 -14.52
CA LYS A 131 -12.03 10.86 -14.99
C LYS A 131 -13.06 10.70 -13.86
N LYS A 132 -13.01 9.58 -13.13
CA LYS A 132 -13.94 9.32 -12.02
C LYS A 132 -13.80 10.37 -10.90
N ILE A 133 -12.57 10.80 -10.58
CA ILE A 133 -12.31 11.86 -9.59
C ILE A 133 -12.94 13.18 -10.03
N VAL A 134 -12.74 13.59 -11.30
CA VAL A 134 -13.30 14.82 -11.86
C VAL A 134 -14.83 14.77 -11.90
N ASP A 135 -15.40 13.66 -12.36
CA ASP A 135 -16.86 13.46 -12.43
C ASP A 135 -17.50 13.54 -11.04
N ASP A 136 -16.91 12.88 -10.03
CA ASP A 136 -17.38 12.91 -8.64
C ASP A 136 -17.23 14.32 -8.03
N ALA A 137 -16.10 14.97 -8.25
CA ALA A 137 -15.81 16.30 -7.71
C ALA A 137 -16.71 17.40 -8.29
N ASN A 138 -17.13 17.28 -9.55
CA ASN A 138 -18.07 18.21 -10.18
C ASN A 138 -19.54 17.95 -9.80
N ASN A 139 -19.84 16.85 -9.10
CA ASN A 139 -21.21 16.55 -8.67
C ASN A 139 -21.43 17.00 -7.20
N PRO A 140 -22.23 18.06 -6.95
CA PRO A 140 -22.44 18.58 -5.60
C PRO A 140 -23.22 17.62 -4.69
N MET A 141 -23.93 16.63 -5.26
CA MET A 141 -24.79 15.69 -4.53
C MET A 141 -24.06 14.44 -4.04
N ILE A 142 -22.82 14.21 -4.49
CA ILE A 142 -22.06 12.99 -4.17
C ILE A 142 -21.16 13.21 -2.94
N ASN A 143 -21.09 12.19 -2.08
CA ASN A 143 -20.06 12.09 -1.05
C ASN A 143 -18.70 11.81 -1.71
N LEU A 144 -17.74 12.71 -1.47
CA LEU A 144 -16.41 12.70 -2.10
C LEU A 144 -15.40 11.73 -1.46
N GLU A 145 -15.81 10.90 -0.49
CA GLU A 145 -14.96 9.88 0.13
C GLU A 145 -14.34 8.94 -0.92
N LYS A 146 -15.13 8.40 -1.84
CA LYS A 146 -14.62 7.56 -2.94
C LYS A 146 -13.69 8.32 -3.88
N ALA A 147 -13.91 9.61 -4.11
CA ALA A 147 -13.01 10.42 -4.92
C ALA A 147 -11.64 10.55 -4.23
N ARG A 148 -11.61 10.71 -2.91
CA ARG A 148 -10.36 10.76 -2.09
C ARG A 148 -9.61 9.42 -2.10
N GLU A 149 -10.33 8.30 -2.02
CA GLU A 149 -9.73 6.97 -2.16
C GLU A 149 -9.12 6.74 -3.56
N ARG A 150 -9.84 7.19 -4.61
CA ARG A 150 -9.35 7.14 -5.99
C ARG A 150 -8.12 8.00 -6.20
N ILE A 151 -8.00 9.14 -5.52
CA ILE A 151 -6.78 9.95 -5.52
C ILE A 151 -5.61 9.12 -5.02
N GLY A 152 -5.71 8.45 -3.87
CA GLY A 152 -4.61 7.61 -3.39
C GLY A 152 -4.24 6.50 -4.37
N SER A 153 -5.24 5.80 -4.92
CA SER A 153 -5.01 4.79 -5.96
C SER A 153 -4.36 5.34 -7.25
N PHE A 154 -4.67 6.58 -7.62
CA PHE A 154 -4.08 7.25 -8.78
C PHE A 154 -2.63 7.64 -8.49
N LEU A 155 -2.38 8.22 -7.31
CA LEU A 155 -1.06 8.68 -6.89
C LEU A 155 -0.07 7.53 -6.82
N HIS A 156 -0.44 6.41 -6.21
CA HIS A 156 0.39 5.22 -6.16
C HIS A 156 0.86 4.78 -7.55
N THR A 157 -0.08 4.54 -8.46
CA THR A 157 0.24 4.12 -9.84
C THR A 157 1.09 5.18 -10.54
N LEU A 158 0.83 6.48 -10.33
CA LEU A 158 1.63 7.56 -10.92
C LEU A 158 3.08 7.58 -10.38
N GLN A 159 3.26 7.32 -9.09
CA GLN A 159 4.56 7.33 -8.41
C GLN A 159 5.41 6.13 -8.85
N ASP A 160 4.80 4.95 -8.96
CA ASP A 160 5.45 3.71 -9.40
C ASP A 160 6.04 3.79 -10.81
N PHE A 161 5.48 4.64 -11.69
CA PHE A 161 6.10 4.90 -12.99
C PHE A 161 7.57 5.30 -12.86
N TYR A 162 7.91 6.15 -11.88
CA TYR A 162 9.27 6.66 -11.72
C TYR A 162 10.20 5.67 -11.02
N SER A 163 9.68 4.80 -10.15
CA SER A 163 10.50 3.77 -9.50
C SER A 163 10.68 2.51 -10.34
N HIS A 164 9.68 2.12 -11.13
CA HIS A 164 9.66 0.82 -11.82
C HIS A 164 10.01 0.89 -13.31
N SER A 165 10.05 2.08 -13.92
CA SER A 165 10.48 2.26 -15.32
C SER A 165 11.96 2.66 -15.46
N ASN A 166 12.44 2.77 -16.70
CA ASN A 166 13.75 3.33 -17.05
C ASN A 166 13.77 4.86 -17.23
N TRP A 167 12.74 5.60 -16.77
CA TRP A 167 12.60 7.03 -17.05
C TRP A 167 13.84 7.85 -16.66
N ILE A 168 14.38 7.61 -15.46
CA ILE A 168 15.58 8.32 -14.97
C ILE A 168 16.83 7.87 -15.71
N GLU A 169 16.93 6.58 -16.02
CA GLU A 169 18.05 5.98 -16.74
C GLU A 169 18.15 6.45 -18.20
N MET A 170 17.04 6.91 -18.79
CA MET A 170 17.02 7.65 -20.06
C MET A 170 17.57 9.08 -19.94
N GLY A 171 18.00 9.51 -18.77
CA GLY A 171 18.48 10.86 -18.49
C GLY A 171 17.36 11.89 -18.37
N LYS A 172 16.10 11.46 -18.14
CA LYS A 172 14.99 12.39 -17.94
C LYS A 172 15.05 12.97 -16.53
N THR A 173 15.09 14.30 -16.47
CA THR A 173 15.14 15.07 -15.21
C THR A 173 13.84 15.81 -14.92
N VAL A 174 12.81 15.59 -15.74
CA VAL A 174 11.47 16.18 -15.63
C VAL A 174 10.41 15.10 -15.76
N ILE A 175 9.21 15.38 -15.27
CA ILE A 175 8.07 14.47 -15.30
C ILE A 175 7.64 14.17 -16.74
N ASN A 176 7.01 13.01 -16.95
CA ASN A 176 6.28 12.74 -18.18
C ASN A 176 4.91 13.44 -18.11
N ASP A 177 4.77 14.54 -18.83
CA ASP A 177 3.57 15.38 -18.86
C ASP A 177 2.36 14.70 -19.53
N ARG A 178 2.56 13.54 -20.18
CA ARG A 178 1.48 12.78 -20.83
C ARG A 178 0.78 11.79 -19.90
N LEU A 179 1.41 11.41 -18.78
CA LEU A 179 0.87 10.42 -17.83
C LEU A 179 -0.50 10.85 -17.31
N GLY A 180 -1.48 9.94 -17.45
CA GLY A 180 -2.86 10.12 -17.02
C GLY A 180 -3.66 11.14 -17.82
N LEU A 181 -3.10 11.70 -18.91
CA LEU A 181 -3.74 12.71 -19.76
C LEU A 181 -3.86 12.31 -21.23
N GLN A 182 -2.88 11.58 -21.77
CA GLN A 182 -2.84 11.17 -23.18
C GLN A 182 -2.60 9.67 -23.27
N GLU A 183 -3.18 9.00 -24.26
CA GLU A 183 -3.02 7.55 -24.47
C GLU A 183 -1.54 7.16 -24.73
N ASP A 184 -0.85 7.93 -25.58
CA ASP A 184 0.57 7.72 -25.86
C ASP A 184 1.46 8.48 -24.85
N ILE A 185 2.16 7.73 -24.01
CA ILE A 185 3.12 8.25 -23.03
C ILE A 185 4.59 8.05 -23.44
N GLY A 186 4.83 7.54 -24.64
CA GLY A 186 6.15 7.23 -25.17
C GLY A 186 6.22 5.83 -25.78
N PRO A 187 7.18 5.60 -26.68
CA PRO A 187 7.35 4.29 -27.28
C PRO A 187 7.79 3.28 -26.21
N VAL A 188 7.20 2.09 -26.22
CA VAL A 188 7.49 1.01 -25.27
C VAL A 188 8.30 -0.07 -25.98
N ALA A 189 9.27 -0.67 -25.29
CA ALA A 189 10.03 -1.79 -25.82
C ALA A 189 9.08 -2.96 -26.15
N GLY A 190 9.25 -3.57 -27.33
CA GLY A 190 8.42 -4.71 -27.73
C GLY A 190 8.69 -5.95 -26.88
N ILE A 191 7.73 -6.89 -26.82
CA ILE A 191 7.86 -8.10 -25.99
C ILE A 191 9.08 -8.98 -26.36
N GLU A 192 9.44 -9.05 -27.65
CA GLU A 192 10.64 -9.74 -28.16
C GLU A 192 11.86 -8.83 -28.27
N GLN A 193 11.85 -7.65 -27.65
CA GLN A 193 13.00 -6.75 -27.61
C GLN A 193 13.72 -6.93 -26.28
N ALA A 194 15.01 -7.28 -26.36
CA ALA A 194 15.89 -7.28 -25.19
C ALA A 194 15.96 -5.88 -24.58
N THR A 195 15.85 -5.80 -23.24
CA THR A 195 15.90 -4.52 -22.52
C THR A 195 16.94 -4.46 -21.41
N CYS A 196 17.35 -5.60 -20.87
CA CYS A 196 18.36 -5.69 -19.83
C CYS A 196 19.47 -6.71 -20.17
N THR A 197 20.60 -6.59 -19.49
CA THR A 197 21.74 -7.53 -19.50
C THR A 197 22.14 -7.94 -18.09
N SER A 198 22.61 -9.18 -17.94
CA SER A 198 23.16 -9.67 -16.67
C SER A 198 24.50 -9.02 -16.31
N THR A 199 25.26 -8.51 -17.29
CA THR A 199 26.62 -7.97 -17.07
C THR A 199 26.63 -6.65 -16.30
N GLY A 200 25.55 -5.89 -16.34
CA GLY A 200 25.40 -4.62 -15.64
C GLY A 200 25.02 -4.74 -14.16
N CYS A 201 24.90 -5.98 -13.65
CA CYS A 201 24.49 -6.27 -12.28
C CYS A 201 25.57 -7.03 -11.51
N LYS A 202 25.91 -6.51 -10.33
CA LYS A 202 26.79 -7.17 -9.37
C LYS A 202 25.95 -7.96 -8.36
N LYS A 203 26.10 -9.28 -8.36
CA LYS A 203 25.51 -10.16 -7.34
C LYS A 203 26.19 -9.96 -5.99
N ILE A 204 25.39 -9.75 -4.96
CA ILE A 204 25.84 -9.59 -3.57
C ILE A 204 25.16 -10.66 -2.72
N GLN A 205 25.94 -11.27 -1.82
CA GLN A 205 25.44 -12.26 -0.88
C GLN A 205 25.79 -11.85 0.55
N SER A 206 24.78 -11.74 1.39
CA SER A 206 24.91 -11.26 2.76
C SER A 206 24.32 -12.25 3.75
N GLN A 207 25.00 -12.47 4.87
CA GLN A 207 24.48 -13.31 5.94
C GLN A 207 23.33 -12.60 6.65
N CYS A 208 22.23 -13.32 6.89
CA CYS A 208 21.12 -12.78 7.65
C CYS A 208 21.44 -12.71 9.14
N ASN A 209 21.04 -11.61 9.79
CA ASN A 209 20.92 -11.58 11.23
C ASN A 209 19.71 -12.42 11.72
N LEU A 210 19.56 -12.59 13.04
CA LEU A 210 18.51 -13.42 13.63
C LEU A 210 17.09 -12.96 13.21
N LEU A 211 16.85 -11.65 13.19
CA LEU A 211 15.57 -11.07 12.81
C LEU A 211 15.26 -11.31 11.33
N GLN A 212 16.24 -11.11 10.44
CA GLN A 212 16.14 -11.36 9.01
C GLN A 212 15.88 -12.85 8.70
N LYS A 213 16.48 -13.77 9.47
CA LYS A 213 16.20 -15.22 9.35
C LYS A 213 14.74 -15.54 9.68
N ILE A 214 14.15 -14.85 10.66
CA ILE A 214 12.76 -15.01 11.06
C ILE A 214 11.82 -14.42 10.01
N ILE A 215 12.16 -13.28 9.41
CA ILE A 215 11.24 -12.54 8.52
C ILE A 215 11.31 -13.01 7.06
N LEU A 216 12.52 -13.25 6.54
CA LEU A 216 12.74 -13.47 5.11
C LEU A 216 12.73 -14.96 4.71
N HIS A 217 12.97 -15.87 5.66
CA HIS A 217 13.07 -17.32 5.46
C HIS A 217 14.02 -17.79 4.32
N LYS A 218 14.75 -16.87 3.68
CA LYS A 218 15.72 -17.09 2.60
C LYS A 218 17.06 -16.49 3.02
N CYS A 219 17.94 -17.35 3.50
CA CYS A 219 19.28 -16.97 3.97
C CYS A 219 20.32 -17.95 3.42
N PRO A 220 21.49 -17.47 2.95
CA PRO A 220 21.92 -16.08 2.89
C PRO A 220 21.07 -15.25 1.91
N MET A 221 20.96 -13.93 2.16
CA MET A 221 20.26 -13.02 1.24
C MET A 221 21.11 -12.88 -0.02
N VAL A 222 20.45 -12.95 -1.17
CA VAL A 222 21.05 -12.70 -2.49
C VAL A 222 20.29 -11.54 -3.12
N TYR A 223 21.01 -10.48 -3.45
CA TYR A 223 20.48 -9.29 -4.11
C TYR A 223 21.52 -8.72 -5.08
N TYR A 224 21.16 -7.66 -5.80
CA TYR A 224 21.94 -7.17 -6.92
C TYR A 224 22.09 -5.65 -6.84
N ASP A 225 23.27 -5.14 -7.16
CA ASP A 225 23.52 -3.72 -7.43
C ASP A 225 23.65 -3.59 -8.96
N CYS A 226 22.70 -2.91 -9.58
CA CYS A 226 22.58 -2.82 -11.03
C CYS A 226 22.71 -1.35 -11.45
N ARG A 227 23.82 -1.02 -12.10
CA ARG A 227 24.11 0.35 -12.55
C ARG A 227 23.92 0.55 -14.05
N ASP A 228 24.34 -0.45 -14.81
CA ASP A 228 24.41 -0.37 -16.27
C ASP A 228 23.80 -1.64 -16.88
N ASN A 229 22.70 -2.13 -16.31
CA ASN A 229 22.03 -3.35 -16.77
C ASN A 229 20.96 -3.09 -17.83
N ILE A 230 20.39 -1.89 -17.93
CA ILE A 230 19.50 -1.52 -19.03
C ILE A 230 20.34 -1.30 -20.28
N LEU A 231 19.92 -1.88 -21.41
CA LEU A 231 20.68 -1.79 -22.64
C LEU A 231 20.71 -0.34 -23.16
N ASP A 232 21.91 0.14 -23.48
CA ASP A 232 22.17 1.47 -24.03
C ASP A 232 21.22 1.88 -25.16
N ASP A 233 20.93 0.95 -26.08
CA ASP A 233 20.10 1.22 -27.25
C ASP A 233 18.63 1.45 -26.87
N VAL A 234 18.14 0.86 -25.78
CA VAL A 234 16.78 1.11 -25.25
C VAL A 234 16.68 2.55 -24.79
N ASN A 235 17.66 3.00 -23.99
CA ASN A 235 17.69 4.36 -23.47
C ASN A 235 17.93 5.41 -24.57
N LYS A 236 18.85 5.15 -25.51
CA LYS A 236 19.14 6.05 -26.64
C LYS A 236 17.96 6.20 -27.61
N GLN A 237 17.17 5.15 -27.80
CA GLN A 237 15.94 5.20 -28.59
C GLN A 237 14.75 5.81 -27.83
N GLY A 238 14.89 6.05 -26.53
CA GLY A 238 13.81 6.57 -25.69
C GLY A 238 12.68 5.56 -25.47
N LEU A 239 12.98 4.26 -25.51
CA LEU A 239 12.00 3.19 -25.31
C LEU A 239 11.76 2.97 -23.81
N LEU A 240 10.50 2.98 -23.40
CA LEU A 240 10.07 2.64 -22.06
C LEU A 240 10.20 1.13 -21.82
N THR A 241 10.80 0.75 -20.71
CA THR A 241 10.82 -0.63 -20.18
C THR A 241 10.62 -0.59 -18.67
N SER A 242 10.08 -1.66 -18.10
CA SER A 242 9.90 -1.83 -16.66
C SER A 242 10.14 -3.27 -16.24
N GLY A 243 10.14 -3.49 -14.93
CA GLY A 243 10.50 -4.77 -14.35
C GLY A 243 9.38 -5.80 -14.36
N TYR A 244 9.68 -7.02 -14.78
CA TYR A 244 8.77 -8.16 -14.59
C TYR A 244 8.87 -8.72 -13.17
N MET A 245 7.75 -9.11 -12.56
CA MET A 245 7.73 -9.69 -11.21
C MET A 245 6.96 -11.02 -11.15
N SER A 246 7.37 -11.90 -10.24
CA SER A 246 6.68 -13.19 -10.05
C SER A 246 5.28 -13.04 -9.45
N ASN A 247 4.35 -13.89 -9.87
CA ASN A 247 2.95 -13.98 -9.39
C ASN A 247 2.05 -12.80 -9.79
N GLN A 248 2.39 -12.12 -10.88
CA GLN A 248 1.54 -11.08 -11.44
C GLN A 248 0.46 -11.64 -12.37
N PHE A 249 -0.71 -11.01 -12.35
CA PHE A 249 -1.85 -11.34 -13.22
C PHE A 249 -2.40 -10.06 -13.83
N ASN A 250 -2.72 -10.09 -15.12
CA ASN A 250 -3.29 -8.92 -15.80
C ASN A 250 -4.78 -8.73 -15.44
N GLY A 251 -5.42 -7.69 -15.98
CA GLY A 251 -6.84 -7.40 -15.74
C GLY A 251 -7.83 -8.45 -16.26
N LYS A 252 -7.35 -9.55 -16.86
CA LYS A 252 -8.14 -10.69 -17.33
C LYS A 252 -7.83 -11.97 -16.53
N ASP A 253 -7.14 -11.84 -15.40
CA ASP A 253 -6.67 -12.95 -14.55
C ASP A 253 -5.67 -13.89 -15.28
N GLU A 254 -4.99 -13.41 -16.32
CA GLU A 254 -3.97 -14.17 -17.03
C GLU A 254 -2.59 -13.91 -16.41
N PRO A 255 -1.76 -14.95 -16.20
CA PRO A 255 -0.44 -14.78 -15.60
C PRO A 255 0.48 -13.97 -16.52
N VAL A 256 1.16 -12.97 -15.95
CA VAL A 256 2.18 -12.18 -16.65
C VAL A 256 3.55 -12.74 -16.26
N ILE A 257 4.29 -13.22 -17.25
CA ILE A 257 5.54 -13.94 -17.05
C ILE A 257 6.65 -13.20 -17.79
N LYS A 258 7.81 -13.05 -17.12
CA LYS A 258 9.04 -12.55 -17.73
C LYS A 258 9.39 -13.40 -18.97
N PRO A 259 9.44 -12.81 -20.18
CA PRO A 259 9.86 -13.52 -21.38
C PRO A 259 11.25 -14.15 -21.20
N THR A 260 11.40 -15.40 -21.62
CA THR A 260 12.67 -16.15 -21.57
C THR A 260 13.37 -16.23 -22.92
N SER A 261 12.69 -15.89 -24.02
CA SER A 261 13.26 -15.80 -25.37
C SER A 261 14.25 -14.63 -25.51
N VAL A 262 14.08 -13.59 -24.71
CA VAL A 262 14.85 -12.34 -24.74
C VAL A 262 15.16 -11.85 -23.34
N THR A 263 16.17 -10.99 -23.22
CA THR A 263 16.65 -10.52 -21.92
C THR A 263 15.86 -9.32 -21.43
N LYS A 264 14.76 -9.59 -20.70
CA LYS A 264 13.95 -8.55 -20.04
C LYS A 264 14.44 -8.21 -18.64
N CYS A 265 14.16 -6.99 -18.20
CA CYS A 265 14.43 -6.55 -16.83
C CYS A 265 13.46 -7.23 -15.85
N SER A 266 13.95 -7.65 -14.69
CA SER A 266 13.09 -7.96 -13.56
C SER A 266 12.74 -6.70 -12.78
N HIS A 267 11.70 -6.75 -11.95
CA HIS A 267 11.45 -5.72 -10.96
C HIS A 267 12.65 -5.65 -10.01
N GLY A 268 13.02 -6.78 -9.42
CA GLY A 268 14.10 -6.88 -8.45
C GLY A 268 13.62 -6.86 -7.00
N SER A 269 14.56 -7.06 -6.07
CA SER A 269 14.44 -7.36 -4.63
C SER A 269 14.78 -8.82 -4.27
N VAL A 270 15.09 -9.04 -2.99
CA VAL A 270 15.27 -10.39 -2.42
C VAL A 270 14.01 -11.26 -2.47
N MET A 271 12.84 -10.65 -2.65
CA MET A 271 11.55 -11.36 -2.69
C MET A 271 11.12 -11.72 -4.11
N ASP A 272 11.52 -10.93 -5.11
CA ASP A 272 11.27 -11.20 -6.51
C ASP A 272 12.11 -12.36 -7.02
N LYS A 273 11.47 -13.51 -7.29
CA LYS A 273 12.15 -14.70 -7.79
C LYS A 273 12.69 -14.51 -9.21
N THR A 274 12.12 -13.59 -9.99
CA THR A 274 12.55 -13.36 -11.37
C THR A 274 13.90 -12.66 -11.42
N SER A 275 14.31 -11.96 -10.34
CA SER A 275 15.62 -11.32 -10.22
C SER A 275 16.82 -12.26 -10.38
N HIS A 276 16.61 -13.56 -10.21
CA HIS A 276 17.62 -14.59 -10.43
C HIS A 276 17.57 -15.21 -11.83
N GLN A 277 16.58 -14.86 -12.64
CA GLN A 277 16.45 -15.29 -14.03
C GLN A 277 17.12 -14.28 -14.95
N GLU A 278 17.68 -14.74 -16.06
CA GLU A 278 18.32 -13.86 -17.04
C GLU A 278 17.30 -12.90 -17.70
N ALA A 279 17.58 -11.61 -17.87
CA ALA A 279 18.70 -10.85 -17.30
C ALA A 279 18.55 -10.70 -15.77
N ILE A 280 19.62 -11.03 -15.02
CA ILE A 280 19.60 -11.02 -13.55
C ILE A 280 19.48 -9.60 -12.98
N GLY A 281 19.07 -9.50 -11.71
CA GLY A 281 18.94 -8.23 -11.00
C GLY A 281 17.55 -7.64 -11.15
N GLY A 282 17.47 -6.39 -11.57
CA GLY A 282 16.20 -5.71 -11.83
C GLY A 282 16.39 -4.21 -12.00
N ILE A 283 15.29 -3.47 -12.07
CA ILE A 283 15.26 -2.04 -12.41
C ILE A 283 14.67 -1.15 -11.30
N ASN A 284 14.02 -1.73 -10.28
CA ASN A 284 13.27 -0.91 -9.32
C ASN A 284 14.15 0.00 -8.45
N LYS A 285 13.55 1.11 -8.03
CA LYS A 285 14.15 2.22 -7.26
C LYS A 285 13.36 2.51 -5.98
N ASP A 286 12.57 1.56 -5.48
CA ASP A 286 11.58 1.76 -4.42
C ASP A 286 12.17 2.20 -3.08
N THR A 287 13.43 1.85 -2.85
CA THR A 287 14.13 2.16 -1.61
C THR A 287 15.59 2.50 -1.89
N MET A 288 16.21 3.23 -0.96
CA MET A 288 17.67 3.41 -0.90
C MET A 288 18.41 2.16 -0.41
N THR A 289 17.71 1.04 -0.18
CA THR A 289 18.29 -0.18 0.38
C THR A 289 18.57 -1.20 -0.73
N PRO A 290 19.85 -1.56 -0.98
CA PRO A 290 20.23 -2.46 -2.08
C PRO A 290 19.59 -3.86 -2.02
N VAL A 291 19.13 -4.29 -0.84
CA VAL A 291 18.46 -5.59 -0.66
C VAL A 291 17.08 -5.62 -1.35
N TYR A 292 16.42 -4.47 -1.42
CA TYR A 292 15.07 -4.35 -1.98
C TYR A 292 15.09 -3.74 -3.38
N SER A 293 16.05 -2.84 -3.66
CA SER A 293 16.10 -2.11 -4.91
C SER A 293 17.44 -2.26 -5.62
N PRO A 294 17.48 -2.89 -6.81
CA PRO A 294 18.72 -2.99 -7.57
C PRO A 294 19.28 -1.64 -8.02
N HIS A 295 18.40 -0.65 -8.25
CA HIS A 295 18.75 0.72 -8.63
C HIS A 295 18.60 1.70 -7.45
N PHE A 296 18.87 1.24 -6.22
CA PHE A 296 18.69 2.02 -4.98
C PHE A 296 19.33 3.43 -4.99
N TYR A 297 20.39 3.63 -5.77
CA TYR A 297 21.10 4.91 -5.88
C TYR A 297 20.31 5.98 -6.67
N LEU A 298 19.26 5.60 -7.40
CA LEU A 298 18.34 6.50 -8.12
C LEU A 298 17.03 6.75 -7.36
N HIS A 299 16.88 6.20 -6.15
CA HIS A 299 15.64 6.33 -5.38
C HIS A 299 15.22 7.79 -5.15
N LEU A 300 16.17 8.67 -4.80
CA LEU A 300 15.86 10.08 -4.55
C LEU A 300 15.49 10.83 -5.82
N ASP A 301 16.10 10.49 -6.96
CA ASP A 301 15.74 11.07 -8.26
C ASP A 301 14.34 10.63 -8.69
N ALA A 302 14.01 9.34 -8.49
CA ALA A 302 12.67 8.80 -8.74
C ALA A 302 11.62 9.47 -7.83
N ALA A 303 11.88 9.52 -6.52
CA ALA A 303 10.98 10.13 -5.55
C ALA A 303 10.74 11.63 -5.84
N LYS A 304 11.77 12.36 -6.27
CA LYS A 304 11.63 13.76 -6.69
C LYS A 304 10.65 13.91 -7.85
N LEU A 305 10.81 13.13 -8.92
CA LEU A 305 9.90 13.19 -10.07
C LEU A 305 8.49 12.72 -9.72
N ALA A 306 8.36 11.74 -8.83
CA ALA A 306 7.08 11.28 -8.32
C ALA A 306 6.34 12.37 -7.51
N ILE A 307 7.06 13.14 -6.68
CA ILE A 307 6.53 14.32 -5.97
C ILE A 307 6.09 15.39 -6.97
N ASP A 308 6.95 15.72 -7.95
CA ASP A 308 6.65 16.73 -8.96
C ASP A 308 5.42 16.34 -9.81
N ALA A 309 5.28 15.05 -10.13
CA ALA A 309 4.13 14.54 -10.85
C ALA A 309 2.85 14.57 -9.98
N THR A 310 2.98 14.28 -8.69
CA THR A 310 1.87 14.36 -7.73
C THR A 310 1.39 15.81 -7.56
N GLU A 311 2.31 16.76 -7.42
CA GLU A 311 2.00 18.20 -7.39
C GLU A 311 1.28 18.64 -8.67
N ARG A 312 1.80 18.23 -9.83
CA ARG A 312 1.21 18.51 -11.14
C ARG A 312 -0.21 17.93 -11.24
N PHE A 313 -0.45 16.72 -10.75
CA PHE A 313 -1.79 16.11 -10.71
C PHE A 313 -2.79 17.00 -9.96
N PHE A 314 -2.47 17.43 -8.73
CA PHE A 314 -3.37 18.25 -7.92
C PHE A 314 -3.61 19.63 -8.55
N ASN A 315 -2.57 20.24 -9.12
CA ASN A 315 -2.70 21.53 -9.82
C ASN A 315 -3.61 21.42 -11.05
N ASP A 316 -3.45 20.36 -11.85
CA ASP A 316 -4.31 20.16 -13.02
C ASP A 316 -5.73 19.75 -12.61
N LEU A 317 -5.89 18.96 -11.54
CA LEU A 317 -7.21 18.63 -10.99
C LEU A 317 -7.95 19.91 -10.56
N ARG A 318 -7.28 20.83 -9.86
CA ARG A 318 -7.83 22.14 -9.48
C ARG A 318 -8.30 22.94 -10.71
N LYS A 319 -7.51 22.97 -11.78
CA LYS A 319 -7.90 23.63 -13.04
C LYS A 319 -9.15 23.00 -13.66
N ASP A 320 -9.24 21.67 -13.64
CA ASP A 320 -10.34 20.93 -14.26
C ASP A 320 -11.67 21.10 -13.52
N ILE A 321 -11.66 21.19 -12.18
CA ILE A 321 -12.87 21.23 -11.35
C ILE A 321 -13.20 22.61 -10.78
N GLY A 322 -12.25 23.55 -10.81
CA GLY A 322 -12.36 24.89 -10.23
C GLY A 322 -12.12 24.94 -8.71
N ASP A 323 -11.84 26.14 -8.21
CA ASP A 323 -11.44 26.37 -6.81
C ASP A 323 -12.49 25.93 -5.79
N GLU A 324 -13.78 26.15 -6.07
CA GLU A 324 -14.88 25.78 -5.18
C GLU A 324 -14.99 24.25 -4.99
N ASN A 325 -14.92 23.49 -6.09
CA ASN A 325 -14.96 22.04 -6.01
C ASN A 325 -13.66 21.46 -5.43
N PHE A 326 -12.52 22.09 -5.69
CA PHE A 326 -11.24 21.71 -5.07
C PHE A 326 -11.28 21.91 -3.56
N ASP A 327 -11.78 23.06 -3.10
CA ASP A 327 -12.01 23.33 -1.68
C ASP A 327 -12.96 22.29 -1.06
N ARG A 328 -14.10 22.00 -1.71
CA ARG A 328 -15.05 20.97 -1.25
C ARG A 328 -14.44 19.57 -1.18
N LEU A 329 -13.61 19.21 -2.16
CA LEU A 329 -12.94 17.91 -2.23
C LEU A 329 -11.97 17.71 -1.07
N PHE A 330 -11.23 18.74 -0.69
CA PHE A 330 -10.21 18.67 0.35
C PHE A 330 -10.62 19.28 1.70
N ALA A 331 -11.81 19.88 1.79
CA ALA A 331 -12.28 20.64 2.95
C ALA A 331 -11.23 21.66 3.45
N ILE A 332 -10.69 22.48 2.54
CA ILE A 332 -9.66 23.48 2.87
C ILE A 332 -10.29 24.57 3.76
N ASN A 333 -11.48 25.05 3.40
CA ASN A 333 -12.33 25.90 4.23
C ASN A 333 -13.50 25.05 4.74
N PRO A 334 -13.37 24.39 5.91
CA PRO A 334 -14.40 23.48 6.39
C PRO A 334 -15.69 24.20 6.77
N THR A 335 -16.83 23.54 6.52
CA THR A 335 -18.15 24.01 6.95
C THR A 335 -18.35 23.85 8.46
N ASP A 336 -19.34 24.54 9.04
CA ASP A 336 -19.69 24.40 10.45
C ASP A 336 -19.96 22.94 10.84
N GLU A 337 -20.62 22.18 9.96
CA GLU A 337 -20.87 20.75 10.19
C GLU A 337 -19.57 19.94 10.28
N GLN A 338 -18.60 20.25 9.42
CA GLN A 338 -17.28 19.60 9.43
C GLN A 338 -16.47 20.01 10.66
N LEU A 339 -16.58 21.26 11.11
CA LEU A 339 -15.95 21.75 12.33
C LEU A 339 -16.52 21.09 13.59
N GLU A 340 -17.84 20.89 13.67
CA GLU A 340 -18.47 20.16 14.79
C GLU A 340 -18.01 18.70 14.85
N LYS A 341 -17.90 18.04 13.69
CA LYS A 341 -17.30 16.70 13.59
C LYS A 341 -15.84 16.70 14.06
N ALA A 342 -15.05 17.67 13.62
CA ALA A 342 -13.64 17.80 14.02
C ALA A 342 -13.47 18.03 15.53
N LYS A 343 -14.31 18.87 16.17
CA LYS A 343 -14.30 19.07 17.62
C LYS A 343 -14.48 17.76 18.38
N LYS A 344 -15.43 16.94 17.93
CA LYS A 344 -15.70 15.63 18.52
C LYS A 344 -14.50 14.69 18.39
N SER A 345 -13.96 14.54 17.18
CA SER A 345 -12.81 13.67 16.91
C SER A 345 -11.55 14.10 17.70
N LEU A 346 -11.31 15.40 17.81
CA LEU A 346 -10.22 15.95 18.62
C LEU A 346 -10.39 15.66 20.12
N ALA A 347 -11.61 15.76 20.64
CA ALA A 347 -11.92 15.42 22.03
C ALA A 347 -11.74 13.92 22.32
N GLU A 348 -12.08 13.07 21.34
CA GLU A 348 -11.91 11.61 21.40
C GLU A 348 -10.46 11.17 21.14
N ARG A 349 -9.56 12.11 20.79
CA ARG A 349 -8.14 11.86 20.47
C ARG A 349 -7.96 10.83 19.36
N GLU A 350 -8.82 10.90 18.35
CA GLU A 350 -8.69 10.07 17.15
C GLU A 350 -7.28 10.24 16.55
N GLN A 351 -6.66 9.12 16.20
CA GLN A 351 -5.33 9.11 15.60
C GLN A 351 -5.43 9.03 14.08
N PHE A 352 -4.51 9.74 13.42
CA PHE A 352 -4.25 9.54 12.00
C PHE A 352 -3.37 8.30 11.81
N HIS A 353 -3.55 7.62 10.70
CA HIS A 353 -2.76 6.44 10.35
C HIS A 353 -1.32 6.80 9.99
N PHE A 354 -1.16 7.88 9.22
CA PHE A 354 0.14 8.32 8.70
C PHE A 354 0.60 9.65 9.30
N LEU A 355 -0.31 10.51 9.75
CA LEU A 355 0.02 11.73 10.50
C LEU A 355 0.23 11.43 11.99
N THR A 356 1.22 10.60 12.32
CA THR A 356 1.63 10.42 13.71
C THR A 356 2.52 11.59 14.18
N SER A 357 2.60 11.78 15.49
CA SER A 357 3.04 12.95 16.27
C SER A 357 4.46 13.52 16.04
N THR A 358 5.17 13.19 14.96
CA THR A 358 6.46 13.80 14.58
C THR A 358 6.36 15.23 14.06
N LEU A 359 5.15 15.75 13.83
CA LEU A 359 4.91 17.15 13.44
C LEU A 359 4.50 18.06 14.62
N SER A 360 4.62 17.58 15.85
CA SER A 360 4.22 18.29 17.07
C SER A 360 5.38 18.52 18.06
N ILE A 361 6.38 19.37 17.75
CA ILE A 361 7.15 20.12 18.77
C ILE A 361 7.72 21.37 18.08
N GLY A 362 7.32 22.55 18.54
CA GLY A 362 7.86 23.83 18.09
C GLY A 362 9.31 24.03 18.53
N LEU A 363 10.11 24.69 17.70
CA LEU A 363 11.41 25.24 18.10
C LEU A 363 11.61 26.63 17.49
N SER A 364 12.08 27.53 18.35
CA SER A 364 12.18 28.98 18.13
C SER A 364 13.36 29.37 17.23
N THR A 365 13.20 30.52 16.58
CA THR A 365 13.90 31.04 15.40
C THR A 365 15.29 31.64 15.61
N SER A 366 16.05 31.32 16.66
CA SER A 366 17.27 32.10 16.97
C SER A 366 18.60 31.39 17.09
N ASP A 367 18.68 30.06 16.93
CA ASP A 367 19.98 29.41 16.85
C ASP A 367 19.92 28.16 15.97
N LEU A 368 20.84 28.10 14.99
CA LEU A 368 21.47 26.92 14.38
C LEU A 368 21.38 26.84 12.84
N ASN A 369 22.56 26.85 12.20
CA ASN A 369 22.76 26.32 10.86
C ASN A 369 22.22 24.89 10.78
N PHE A 370 21.49 24.61 9.71
CA PHE A 370 20.76 23.38 9.41
C PHE A 370 21.57 22.07 9.63
N GLU A 371 22.88 22.10 9.32
CA GLU A 371 23.79 20.97 9.55
C GLU A 371 24.01 20.64 11.05
N LYS A 372 23.81 21.61 11.94
CA LYS A 372 24.10 21.53 13.38
C LYS A 372 22.90 21.03 14.19
N THR A 373 21.67 21.31 13.77
CA THR A 373 20.43 20.93 14.50
C THR A 373 20.05 19.46 14.31
N VAL A 374 20.21 18.93 13.08
CA VAL A 374 19.99 17.50 12.79
C VAL A 374 21.11 16.66 13.43
N LYS A 375 22.36 17.12 13.35
CA LYS A 375 23.50 16.49 14.06
C LYS A 375 23.36 16.55 15.58
N GLN A 376 22.93 17.66 16.19
CA GLN A 376 22.76 17.72 17.66
C GLN A 376 21.66 16.77 18.17
N ARG A 377 20.54 16.61 17.45
CA ARG A 377 19.46 15.71 17.88
C ARG A 377 19.70 14.24 17.58
N LEU A 378 20.41 13.90 16.50
CA LEU A 378 20.96 12.55 16.33
C LEU A 378 22.07 12.26 17.37
N GLN A 379 22.89 13.25 17.74
CA GLN A 379 23.91 13.11 18.78
C GLN A 379 23.32 12.98 20.19
N GLU A 380 22.21 13.62 20.54
CA GLU A 380 21.53 13.39 21.82
C GLU A 380 20.98 11.96 21.92
N ILE A 381 20.35 11.44 20.86
CA ILE A 381 19.76 10.09 20.87
C ILE A 381 20.84 8.99 20.78
N LEU A 382 21.94 9.22 20.05
CA LEU A 382 23.07 8.28 19.91
C LEU A 382 24.09 8.38 21.06
N SER A 383 24.22 9.51 21.76
CA SER A 383 25.06 9.64 22.96
C SER A 383 24.46 8.94 24.18
N ILE A 384 23.13 8.84 24.23
CA ILE A 384 22.39 8.09 25.25
C ILE A 384 22.53 6.57 25.04
N LEU A 385 22.80 6.10 23.80
CA LEU A 385 22.74 4.68 23.46
C LEU A 385 24.09 4.04 23.01
N PHE A 386 24.95 4.68 22.20
CA PHE A 386 26.07 3.95 21.53
C PHE A 386 27.38 4.72 21.21
N ASN A 387 27.54 5.99 21.58
CA ASN A 387 28.84 6.71 21.62
C ASN A 387 29.72 6.74 20.33
N ILE A 388 29.14 6.96 19.13
CA ILE A 388 29.86 7.20 17.85
C ILE A 388 29.14 8.28 17.02
N LYS A 389 29.89 9.14 16.29
CA LYS A 389 29.46 10.42 15.66
C LYS A 389 29.24 10.36 14.12
N ASP A 390 28.15 11.01 13.68
CA ASP A 390 27.75 11.56 12.35
C ASP A 390 27.38 10.63 11.17
N PRO A 391 26.07 10.62 10.79
CA PRO A 391 25.61 10.62 9.39
C PRO A 391 24.42 11.59 9.09
N THR A 392 24.18 11.89 7.81
CA THR A 392 23.35 12.98 7.23
C THR A 392 22.02 12.53 6.57
N VAL A 393 20.96 13.38 6.57
CA VAL A 393 19.62 13.21 5.91
C VAL A 393 19.13 14.59 5.35
N PRO A 394 18.31 14.66 4.26
CA PRO A 394 18.14 15.86 3.38
C PRO A 394 17.05 16.89 3.77
N THR A 395 17.10 18.10 3.16
CA THR A 395 16.10 19.21 3.18
C THR A 395 15.86 19.84 1.81
N TYR A 396 14.75 20.58 1.68
CA TYR A 396 14.25 21.24 0.46
C TYR A 396 14.33 22.78 0.51
N ASP A 397 14.70 23.35 -0.64
CA ASP A 397 14.77 24.80 -0.94
C ASP A 397 13.87 25.09 -2.14
N LEU A 398 13.05 26.15 -2.06
CA LEU A 398 12.09 26.59 -3.10
C LEU A 398 12.52 27.90 -3.77
N SER A 399 13.80 28.28 -3.70
CA SER A 399 14.36 29.50 -4.30
C SER A 399 14.24 29.61 -5.83
N ASP A 400 13.75 28.60 -6.54
CA ASP A 400 13.71 28.56 -8.01
C ASP A 400 12.47 29.23 -8.64
N TYR A 401 11.61 29.87 -7.84
CA TYR A 401 10.48 30.65 -8.36
C TYR A 401 10.90 32.06 -8.83
N GLY A 402 11.62 32.10 -9.95
CA GLY A 402 11.76 33.31 -10.76
C GLY A 402 10.43 33.64 -11.43
N VAL A 403 9.77 34.71 -11.00
CA VAL A 403 8.59 35.28 -11.65
C VAL A 403 9.00 35.80 -13.03
N ASP A 404 8.69 35.07 -14.10
CA ASP A 404 8.58 35.67 -15.43
C ASP A 404 7.15 35.53 -15.97
N LYS A 405 6.55 36.68 -16.27
CA LYS A 405 5.14 36.84 -16.64
C LYS A 405 4.95 36.81 -18.16
N THR A 406 5.62 35.92 -18.87
CA THR A 406 5.36 35.71 -20.30
C THR A 406 5.83 34.32 -20.70
N ASP A 407 4.96 33.32 -20.51
CA ASP A 407 4.70 32.20 -21.44
C ASP A 407 3.95 31.09 -20.70
N GLY A 408 2.92 30.54 -21.34
CA GLY A 408 1.95 29.60 -20.78
C GLY A 408 2.45 28.19 -20.47
N ASN A 409 3.75 28.00 -20.21
CA ASN A 409 4.36 26.74 -19.79
C ASN A 409 5.27 27.01 -18.59
N ILE A 410 4.80 26.75 -17.38
CA ILE A 410 5.59 26.94 -16.16
C ILE A 410 6.66 25.85 -16.10
N HIS A 411 7.92 26.27 -16.28
CA HIS A 411 9.11 25.43 -16.17
C HIS A 411 9.24 24.84 -14.75
N SER A 412 9.60 23.55 -14.70
CA SER A 412 10.03 22.84 -13.50
C SER A 412 11.30 23.49 -12.94
N GLY A 413 11.23 24.07 -11.74
CA GLY A 413 12.40 24.48 -10.97
C GLY A 413 13.32 23.28 -10.73
N SER A 414 14.60 23.46 -10.99
CA SER A 414 15.62 22.43 -10.85
C SER A 414 16.15 22.44 -9.41
N LEU A 415 15.91 21.38 -8.64
CA LEU A 415 16.74 21.10 -7.47
C LEU A 415 18.21 20.96 -7.93
N LEU A 416 19.02 21.99 -7.71
CA LEU A 416 20.46 21.95 -7.93
C LEU A 416 21.11 21.18 -6.78
N ILE A 417 21.38 19.90 -7.00
CA ILE A 417 22.31 19.14 -6.17
C ILE A 417 23.70 19.35 -6.77
N ASP A 418 24.52 20.22 -6.17
CA ASP A 418 25.92 20.41 -6.58
C ASP A 418 26.71 19.10 -6.36
N GLY A 419 26.81 18.32 -7.43
CA GLY A 419 27.60 17.09 -7.51
C GLY A 419 29.10 17.31 -7.71
N SER A 420 29.64 18.51 -7.48
CA SER A 420 31.03 18.83 -7.84
C SER A 420 31.93 19.19 -6.67
N LYS A 421 32.40 18.17 -5.93
CA LYS A 421 33.73 18.27 -5.28
C LYS A 421 34.69 17.21 -5.77
N LYS A 422 35.37 17.60 -6.86
CA LYS A 422 36.68 17.11 -7.30
C LYS A 422 37.60 16.87 -6.11
N LEU A 423 38.26 15.71 -6.17
CA LEU A 423 39.49 15.35 -5.47
C LEU A 423 40.42 16.54 -5.23
N TYR A 424 40.65 16.88 -3.97
CA TYR A 424 41.84 17.64 -3.56
C TYR A 424 42.78 16.73 -2.75
N LYS A 425 43.93 16.44 -3.37
CA LYS A 425 45.14 15.93 -2.70
C LYS A 425 45.71 17.03 -1.80
N SER A 426 45.93 16.74 -0.51
CA SER A 426 47.15 17.17 0.22
C SER A 426 47.31 16.25 1.45
N ARG A 427 48.33 15.39 1.50
CA ARG A 427 49.63 15.60 2.18
C ARG A 427 49.51 16.32 3.54
N ASN A 428 49.44 15.54 4.62
CA ASN A 428 50.49 15.51 5.65
C ASN A 428 50.19 14.46 6.73
N ARG A 429 51.15 13.56 6.99
CA ARG A 429 51.33 12.88 8.29
C ARG A 429 51.95 13.89 9.27
N PRO A 430 51.77 13.74 10.60
CA PRO A 430 52.69 12.89 11.35
C PRO A 430 52.03 11.93 12.36
N THR A 431 52.80 10.90 12.64
CA THR A 431 52.76 9.83 13.64
C THR A 431 52.64 10.28 15.10
N VAL A 432 51.89 9.53 15.94
CA VAL A 432 52.34 9.07 17.29
C VAL A 432 51.70 7.71 17.62
N PHE A 433 52.55 6.78 18.06
CA PHE A 433 52.28 5.43 18.58
C PHE A 433 51.73 5.46 20.03
N ALA A 434 50.87 4.50 20.41
CA ALA A 434 51.14 3.46 21.42
C ALA A 434 49.89 2.97 22.21
N LYS A 435 49.71 1.64 22.19
CA LYS A 435 49.28 0.71 23.27
C LYS A 435 48.11 1.13 24.19
N PHE A 436 47.07 0.30 24.25
CA PHE A 436 46.81 -0.54 25.44
C PHE A 436 45.88 -1.73 25.12
N ARG A 437 46.21 -2.85 25.76
CA ARG A 437 45.70 -4.22 25.63
C ARG A 437 44.59 -4.45 26.67
N ASN A 438 43.68 -5.38 26.38
CA ASN A 438 42.86 -6.19 27.31
C ASN A 438 42.19 -5.49 28.51
N LYS A 439 40.85 -5.55 28.56
CA LYS A 439 40.17 -6.07 29.76
C LYS A 439 38.70 -6.43 29.48
N MET A 440 38.50 -7.74 29.46
CA MET A 440 37.28 -8.46 29.78
C MET A 440 36.80 -8.02 31.17
N PHE A 441 35.52 -7.63 31.32
CA PHE A 441 34.85 -7.67 32.62
C PHE A 441 33.47 -8.30 32.46
N VAL A 442 33.38 -9.49 33.03
CA VAL A 442 32.19 -10.24 33.37
C VAL A 442 31.53 -9.55 34.56
N ILE A 443 30.22 -9.33 34.51
CA ILE A 443 29.38 -9.29 35.72
C ILE A 443 28.24 -10.28 35.47
N GLN A 444 28.24 -11.34 36.27
CA GLN A 444 27.24 -12.41 36.28
C GLN A 444 26.47 -12.36 37.61
N ALA A 445 25.21 -12.79 37.52
CA ALA A 445 24.38 -13.45 38.56
C ALA A 445 23.67 -12.50 39.56
N THR A 446 22.43 -12.75 40.06
CA THR A 446 21.63 -13.98 40.20
C THR A 446 20.16 -13.67 40.66
N VAL A 447 19.28 -14.70 40.61
CA VAL A 447 18.01 -14.97 41.35
C VAL A 447 16.74 -14.22 40.88
N PHE A 448 15.61 -14.83 40.48
CA PHE A 448 14.91 -16.00 41.05
C PHE A 448 14.25 -16.93 40.01
N VAL A 449 14.42 -18.23 40.25
CA VAL A 449 13.64 -19.36 39.70
C VAL A 449 12.86 -19.99 40.86
N ASN A 450 11.58 -20.27 40.66
CA ASN A 450 10.83 -21.49 41.03
C ASN A 450 9.38 -21.20 41.44
N LEU A 451 8.41 -21.85 40.78
CA LEU A 451 7.73 -23.04 41.32
C LEU A 451 6.91 -23.73 40.20
N VAL A 452 7.37 -24.90 39.71
CA VAL A 452 6.85 -26.27 39.97
C VAL A 452 5.81 -26.71 38.91
N LEU A 453 6.19 -27.46 37.86
CA LEU A 453 6.36 -28.92 37.76
C LEU A 453 5.13 -29.74 38.17
N LEU A 454 4.51 -30.46 37.21
CA LEU A 454 4.18 -31.91 37.22
C LEU A 454 3.46 -32.33 35.88
N PRO A 455 3.37 -33.62 35.52
CA PRO A 455 3.99 -34.17 34.29
C PRO A 455 3.05 -34.86 33.27
N PHE A 456 3.60 -35.15 32.08
CA PHE A 456 3.27 -36.18 31.07
C PHE A 456 1.84 -36.75 30.97
N ALA A 457 1.18 -36.57 29.81
CA ALA A 457 0.78 -37.69 28.92
C ALA A 457 0.09 -37.23 27.62
N SER A 458 0.72 -37.58 26.50
CA SER A 458 0.14 -38.08 25.23
C SER A 458 -0.90 -37.23 24.47
N TRP A 459 -0.52 -36.69 23.30
CA TRP A 459 -0.78 -37.31 21.98
C TRP A 459 -0.10 -36.51 20.87
N ALA A 460 0.50 -37.21 19.91
CA ALA A 460 0.93 -36.65 18.64
C ALA A 460 -0.25 -36.03 17.88
N ARG A 461 -0.02 -34.87 17.25
CA ARG A 461 -0.73 -34.24 16.11
C ARG A 461 -0.07 -32.86 15.99
N GLY A 462 0.59 -32.45 14.94
CA GLY A 462 0.49 -32.76 13.52
C GLY A 462 1.19 -31.58 12.86
N THR A 463 1.99 -31.86 11.84
CA THR A 463 2.65 -30.88 10.98
C THR A 463 1.75 -29.67 10.70
N GLY A 464 2.19 -28.47 11.07
CA GLY A 464 1.49 -27.23 10.72
C GLY A 464 1.52 -27.05 9.20
N SER A 465 0.48 -27.52 8.53
CA SER A 465 0.31 -27.32 7.09
C SER A 465 0.10 -25.85 6.79
N VAL A 466 0.80 -25.38 5.76
CA VAL A 466 0.46 -24.20 4.96
C VAL A 466 -1.04 -24.21 4.68
N TYR A 467 -1.80 -23.21 5.14
CA TYR A 467 -3.19 -23.05 4.72
C TYR A 467 -3.24 -22.04 3.57
N SER A 468 -3.23 -22.60 2.37
CA SER A 468 -3.84 -22.03 1.17
C SER A 468 -5.26 -21.56 1.49
N SER A 469 -5.76 -20.54 0.78
CA SER A 469 -7.19 -20.25 0.72
C SER A 469 -7.96 -21.58 0.63
N PRO A 470 -8.98 -21.83 1.48
CA PRO A 470 -9.62 -23.14 1.55
C PRO A 470 -10.54 -23.30 0.36
N ASN A 471 -9.94 -23.54 -0.81
CA ASN A 471 -10.67 -23.86 -2.01
C ASN A 471 -11.37 -25.20 -1.81
N MET A 472 -12.61 -25.29 -2.28
CA MET A 472 -13.48 -26.42 -1.97
C MET A 472 -13.00 -27.72 -2.65
N ASP A 473 -12.32 -27.68 -3.79
CA ASP A 473 -11.54 -28.82 -4.35
C ASP A 473 -10.58 -29.42 -3.31
N LYS A 474 -9.71 -28.59 -2.76
CA LYS A 474 -8.61 -29.00 -1.86
C LYS A 474 -9.13 -29.38 -0.48
N ASN A 475 -10.36 -28.98 -0.17
CA ASN A 475 -11.03 -29.23 1.11
C ASN A 475 -12.29 -30.08 0.96
N CYS A 476 -12.36 -30.82 -0.14
CA CYS A 476 -13.47 -31.69 -0.41
C CYS A 476 -13.64 -32.75 0.68
N ASN A 477 -14.86 -32.91 1.16
CA ASN A 477 -15.26 -33.77 2.27
C ASN A 477 -14.59 -33.45 3.61
N LYS A 478 -14.03 -32.24 3.78
CA LYS A 478 -13.42 -31.79 5.05
C LYS A 478 -14.38 -30.96 5.89
N THR A 479 -14.06 -30.88 7.19
CA THR A 479 -14.70 -29.98 8.14
C THR A 479 -13.75 -28.85 8.52
N ILE A 480 -14.22 -27.61 8.45
CA ILE A 480 -13.48 -26.40 8.81
C ILE A 480 -14.17 -25.75 10.01
N THR A 481 -13.43 -25.58 11.11
CA THR A 481 -13.93 -24.91 12.31
C THR A 481 -13.45 -23.45 12.30
N LEU A 482 -14.37 -22.50 12.41
CA LEU A 482 -14.06 -21.08 12.52
C LEU A 482 -13.41 -20.80 13.89
N ASN A 483 -12.40 -19.94 13.98
CA ASN A 483 -11.73 -19.57 15.23
C ASN A 483 -12.03 -18.10 15.55
N GLY A 484 -12.45 -17.80 16.79
CA GLY A 484 -12.87 -16.46 17.20
C GLY A 484 -11.86 -15.33 16.96
N ASP A 485 -10.56 -15.64 16.92
CA ASP A 485 -9.46 -14.68 16.71
C ASP A 485 -8.88 -14.70 15.29
N LYS A 486 -9.47 -15.48 14.37
CA LYS A 486 -9.01 -15.65 12.98
C LYS A 486 -10.18 -15.48 12.02
N LEU A 487 -10.19 -14.29 11.42
CA LEU A 487 -10.86 -13.82 10.19
C LEU A 487 -11.82 -14.79 9.45
N PRO A 488 -13.01 -14.31 9.00
CA PRO A 488 -14.04 -15.07 8.31
C PRO A 488 -13.47 -15.67 7.03
N GLY A 489 -13.73 -16.96 6.83
CA GLY A 489 -13.24 -17.68 5.67
C GLY A 489 -14.00 -17.25 4.42
N THR A 490 -13.28 -16.67 3.46
CA THR A 490 -13.69 -16.70 2.06
C THR A 490 -13.30 -18.07 1.51
N PHE A 491 -14.30 -18.84 1.08
CA PHE A 491 -14.16 -20.12 0.41
C PHE A 491 -14.38 -19.91 -1.08
N PHE A 492 -13.40 -20.30 -1.87
CA PHE A 492 -13.53 -20.32 -3.33
C PHE A 492 -13.98 -21.70 -3.75
N SER A 493 -14.71 -21.80 -4.86
CA SER A 493 -14.96 -23.09 -5.47
C SER A 493 -13.64 -23.79 -5.77
N LEU A 494 -12.61 -23.11 -6.31
CA LEU A 494 -11.35 -23.74 -6.80
C LEU A 494 -10.09 -22.85 -6.86
N SER A 495 -8.94 -23.49 -7.15
CA SER A 495 -7.59 -22.90 -7.35
C SER A 495 -7.19 -22.54 -8.79
N SER A 496 -7.99 -22.92 -9.79
CA SER A 496 -7.76 -22.67 -11.22
C SER A 496 -9.08 -22.23 -11.85
N GLY A 497 -9.05 -21.26 -12.76
CA GLY A 497 -10.20 -20.42 -13.16
C GLY A 497 -11.55 -21.07 -13.56
N ASN A 498 -11.65 -22.38 -13.79
CA ASN A 498 -12.91 -23.10 -14.07
C ASN A 498 -13.04 -24.36 -13.21
N TYR A 499 -14.28 -24.86 -13.00
CA TYR A 499 -14.51 -26.09 -12.23
C TYR A 499 -14.37 -27.42 -12.94
N GLU A 500 -13.83 -28.42 -12.22
CA GLU A 500 -13.67 -29.77 -12.73
C GLU A 500 -15.03 -30.46 -12.91
N GLN A 501 -15.12 -31.33 -13.91
CA GLN A 501 -16.29 -32.18 -14.15
C GLN A 501 -16.29 -33.38 -13.19
N ASN A 502 -17.44 -34.03 -13.02
CA ASN A 502 -17.64 -35.21 -12.16
C ASN A 502 -17.34 -35.02 -10.67
N LEU A 503 -17.52 -33.81 -10.15
CA LEU A 503 -17.35 -33.54 -8.72
C LEU A 503 -18.61 -33.90 -7.94
N ASN A 504 -18.45 -34.47 -6.75
CA ASN A 504 -19.48 -34.51 -5.72
C ASN A 504 -18.83 -34.20 -4.38
N CYS A 505 -18.85 -32.92 -4.03
CA CYS A 505 -17.99 -32.37 -3.01
C CYS A 505 -18.76 -31.79 -1.85
N PHE A 506 -18.42 -32.19 -0.62
CA PHE A 506 -19.03 -31.65 0.59
C PHE A 506 -18.02 -30.84 1.40
N LEU A 507 -18.37 -29.61 1.77
CA LEU A 507 -17.61 -28.80 2.70
C LEU A 507 -18.45 -28.52 3.94
N THR A 508 -17.97 -28.95 5.11
CA THR A 508 -18.65 -28.70 6.39
C THR A 508 -17.97 -27.54 7.11
N ILE A 509 -18.72 -26.53 7.50
CA ILE A 509 -18.22 -25.38 8.25
C ILE A 509 -18.86 -25.38 9.63
N LYS A 510 -18.05 -25.29 10.69
CA LYS A 510 -18.52 -25.30 12.08
C LYS A 510 -18.12 -24.03 12.79
N ALA A 511 -19.06 -23.44 13.51
CA ALA A 511 -18.75 -22.38 14.46
C ALA A 511 -18.07 -22.98 15.72
N PRO A 512 -17.19 -22.23 16.41
CA PRO A 512 -16.38 -22.77 17.49
C PRO A 512 -17.20 -23.24 18.71
N THR A 513 -18.39 -22.68 18.92
CA THR A 513 -19.29 -23.08 20.03
C THR A 513 -20.70 -23.39 19.53
N GLN A 514 -21.45 -24.20 20.29
CA GLN A 514 -22.82 -24.60 19.94
C GLN A 514 -23.82 -23.44 19.94
N ASN A 515 -23.50 -22.32 20.60
CA ASN A 515 -24.36 -21.13 20.69
C ASN A 515 -24.08 -20.10 19.60
N GLN A 516 -23.01 -20.30 18.83
CA GLN A 516 -22.70 -19.46 17.68
C GLN A 516 -23.45 -19.97 16.44
N ARG A 517 -23.77 -19.03 15.57
CA ARG A 517 -24.43 -19.29 14.29
C ARG A 517 -23.52 -18.88 13.15
N ILE A 518 -23.88 -19.26 11.94
CA ILE A 518 -23.08 -19.01 10.74
C ILE A 518 -23.89 -18.13 9.79
N ILE A 519 -23.26 -17.10 9.25
CA ILE A 519 -23.75 -16.34 8.09
C ILE A 519 -22.98 -16.83 6.88
N LEU A 520 -23.70 -17.12 5.79
CA LEU A 520 -23.14 -17.52 4.51
C LEU A 520 -23.64 -16.59 3.41
N VAL A 521 -22.70 -16.08 2.62
CA VAL A 521 -22.94 -15.21 1.47
C VAL A 521 -22.24 -15.81 0.25
N ILE A 522 -22.98 -16.23 -0.77
CA ILE A 522 -22.41 -16.48 -2.10
C ILE A 522 -22.30 -15.12 -2.77
N ASP A 523 -21.08 -14.66 -3.05
CA ASP A 523 -20.78 -13.34 -3.60
C ASP A 523 -20.74 -13.36 -5.13
N LYS A 524 -20.17 -14.43 -5.69
CA LYS A 524 -20.14 -14.74 -7.12
C LYS A 524 -20.61 -16.17 -7.34
N MET A 525 -21.41 -16.40 -8.38
CA MET A 525 -21.78 -17.73 -8.85
C MET A 525 -21.81 -17.74 -10.38
N ASP A 526 -21.21 -18.77 -10.96
CA ASP A 526 -21.12 -19.08 -12.38
C ASP A 526 -21.00 -20.61 -12.51
N ILE A 527 -22.14 -21.27 -12.33
CA ILE A 527 -22.29 -22.73 -12.36
C ILE A 527 -23.23 -23.06 -13.52
N SER A 528 -22.89 -24.03 -14.36
CA SER A 528 -23.78 -24.46 -15.43
C SER A 528 -25.07 -25.05 -14.86
N CYS A 529 -26.23 -24.59 -15.33
CA CYS A 529 -27.51 -25.18 -14.96
C CYS A 529 -27.83 -26.49 -15.69
N ASP A 530 -26.92 -26.96 -16.55
CA ASP A 530 -27.03 -28.22 -17.26
C ASP A 530 -26.46 -29.37 -16.42
N GLY A 531 -27.10 -29.65 -15.29
CA GLY A 531 -26.77 -30.76 -14.39
C GLY A 531 -25.84 -30.44 -13.20
N ASP A 532 -25.18 -29.27 -13.18
CA ASP A 532 -24.32 -28.88 -12.07
C ASP A 532 -25.12 -28.09 -11.01
N THR A 533 -24.83 -28.32 -9.73
CA THR A 533 -25.57 -27.67 -8.63
C THR A 533 -24.70 -27.39 -7.42
N ILE A 534 -24.97 -26.27 -6.75
CA ILE A 534 -24.55 -26.03 -5.36
C ILE A 534 -25.77 -26.11 -4.43
N LYS A 535 -25.65 -26.82 -3.30
CA LYS A 535 -26.67 -26.96 -2.26
C LYS A 535 -26.10 -26.57 -0.91
N ILE A 536 -26.87 -25.80 -0.15
CA ILE A 536 -26.50 -25.36 1.20
C ILE A 536 -27.48 -25.97 2.19
N TYR A 537 -26.96 -26.68 3.18
CA TYR A 537 -27.73 -27.36 4.21
C TYR A 537 -27.48 -26.75 5.59
N ASP A 538 -28.55 -26.69 6.38
CA ASP A 538 -28.51 -26.31 7.79
C ASP A 538 -28.28 -27.54 8.69
N GLY A 539 -27.07 -27.70 9.21
CA GLY A 539 -26.69 -28.70 10.22
C GLY A 539 -26.55 -30.15 9.74
N LYS A 540 -27.42 -30.63 8.85
CA LYS A 540 -27.41 -32.01 8.33
C LYS A 540 -27.79 -32.06 6.85
N ILE A 541 -27.29 -33.06 6.13
CA ILE A 541 -27.63 -33.30 4.72
C ILE A 541 -29.00 -34.01 4.66
N ASP A 542 -30.05 -33.22 4.47
CA ASP A 542 -31.45 -33.67 4.45
C ASP A 542 -32.21 -32.77 3.48
N THR A 543 -33.18 -33.29 2.72
CA THR A 543 -33.94 -32.48 1.76
C THR A 543 -34.75 -31.36 2.45
N THR A 544 -35.09 -31.57 3.73
CA THR A 544 -35.81 -30.58 4.55
C THR A 544 -34.91 -29.41 4.99
N THR A 545 -33.59 -29.60 5.06
CA THR A 545 -32.62 -28.61 5.56
C THR A 545 -31.91 -27.83 4.45
N ILE A 546 -32.24 -28.07 3.17
CA ILE A 546 -31.72 -27.28 2.04
C ILE A 546 -32.25 -25.85 2.13
N LEU A 547 -31.36 -24.87 2.12
CA LEU A 547 -31.67 -23.44 2.24
C LEU A 547 -31.87 -22.76 0.88
N ASN A 548 -31.22 -23.24 -0.17
CA ASN A 548 -31.29 -22.72 -1.53
C ASN A 548 -32.15 -23.61 -2.43
N LYS A 549 -33.45 -23.75 -2.14
CA LYS A 549 -34.34 -24.72 -2.83
C LYS A 549 -34.65 -24.37 -4.29
N ASN A 550 -34.51 -23.11 -4.69
CA ASN A 550 -34.81 -22.68 -6.07
C ASN A 550 -33.63 -22.99 -6.99
N GLN A 551 -33.91 -23.46 -8.20
CA GLN A 551 -32.87 -23.80 -9.19
C GLN A 551 -31.95 -22.61 -9.50
N SER A 552 -32.49 -21.39 -9.60
CA SER A 552 -31.72 -20.16 -9.78
C SER A 552 -30.81 -19.79 -8.60
N GLN A 553 -30.89 -20.49 -7.47
CA GLN A 553 -30.00 -20.33 -6.31
C GLN A 553 -28.99 -21.49 -6.19
N GLN A 554 -29.07 -22.48 -7.08
CA GLN A 554 -28.21 -23.65 -7.13
C GLN A 554 -27.31 -23.67 -8.36
N CYS A 555 -27.63 -22.89 -9.40
CA CYS A 555 -26.84 -22.79 -10.61
C CYS A 555 -27.12 -21.47 -11.36
N GLY A 556 -26.34 -21.18 -12.40
CA GLY A 556 -26.42 -20.01 -13.25
C GLY A 556 -25.50 -18.87 -12.80
N THR A 557 -25.62 -17.73 -13.47
CA THR A 557 -24.94 -16.48 -13.10
C THR A 557 -25.90 -15.60 -12.30
N THR A 558 -25.91 -15.71 -10.97
CA THR A 558 -26.85 -14.96 -10.13
C THR A 558 -26.19 -14.00 -9.16
N LYS A 559 -26.96 -12.97 -8.76
CA LYS A 559 -26.64 -11.98 -7.72
C LYS A 559 -26.28 -12.61 -6.36
N PRO A 560 -25.69 -11.85 -5.42
CA PRO A 560 -25.29 -12.38 -4.13
C PRO A 560 -26.43 -13.10 -3.39
N TYR A 561 -26.18 -14.34 -2.95
CA TYR A 561 -27.14 -15.15 -2.20
C TYR A 561 -26.75 -15.19 -0.73
N PHE A 562 -27.65 -14.71 0.14
CA PHE A 562 -27.42 -14.63 1.58
C PHE A 562 -28.31 -15.59 2.37
N ARG A 563 -27.74 -16.32 3.34
CA ARG A 563 -28.50 -17.08 4.35
C ARG A 563 -27.83 -17.11 5.70
N THR A 564 -28.67 -17.09 6.73
CA THR A 564 -28.29 -17.44 8.11
C THR A 564 -28.54 -18.93 8.34
N ILE A 565 -27.56 -19.60 8.94
CA ILE A 565 -27.62 -21.01 9.32
C ILE A 565 -28.05 -21.09 10.79
N ASN A 566 -29.13 -21.83 11.09
CA ASN A 566 -29.67 -21.92 12.45
C ASN A 566 -28.93 -22.92 13.32
N SER A 567 -28.25 -23.89 12.71
CA SER A 567 -27.29 -24.75 13.37
C SER A 567 -25.96 -24.03 13.59
N ASN A 568 -25.10 -24.58 14.46
CA ASN A 568 -23.70 -24.18 14.54
C ASN A 568 -22.86 -24.78 13.39
N THR A 569 -23.49 -25.47 12.44
CA THR A 569 -22.86 -26.19 11.35
C THR A 569 -23.56 -25.90 10.03
N ALA A 570 -22.81 -25.48 9.01
CA ALA A 570 -23.26 -25.32 7.64
C ALA A 570 -22.63 -26.42 6.77
N ILE A 571 -23.37 -27.00 5.83
CA ILE A 571 -22.82 -27.98 4.88
C ILE A 571 -23.09 -27.49 3.47
N ILE A 572 -22.04 -27.36 2.66
CA ILE A 572 -22.11 -26.96 1.26
C ILE A 572 -21.82 -28.19 0.43
N GLN A 573 -22.72 -28.56 -0.47
CA GLN A 573 -22.51 -29.61 -1.46
C GLN A 573 -22.40 -28.97 -2.83
N PHE A 574 -21.38 -29.33 -3.60
CA PHE A 574 -21.29 -28.97 -5.01
C PHE A 574 -21.16 -30.24 -5.85
N THR A 575 -21.99 -30.34 -6.88
CA THR A 575 -22.00 -31.45 -7.83
C THR A 575 -21.78 -30.93 -9.24
N SER A 576 -20.86 -31.54 -9.99
CA SER A 576 -20.73 -31.33 -11.43
C SER A 576 -20.87 -32.64 -12.20
N ASN A 577 -21.46 -32.60 -13.39
CA ASN A 577 -21.66 -33.76 -14.25
C ASN A 577 -20.44 -34.04 -15.15
N ALA A 578 -20.51 -35.10 -15.96
CA ALA A 578 -19.43 -35.53 -16.84
C ALA A 578 -19.31 -34.72 -18.14
N ASP A 579 -20.44 -34.22 -18.65
CA ASP A 579 -20.58 -33.79 -20.05
C ASP A 579 -21.09 -32.34 -20.19
N GLY A 580 -20.92 -31.50 -19.16
CA GLY A 580 -21.41 -30.12 -19.13
C GLY A 580 -20.36 -29.06 -19.46
N LYS A 581 -20.83 -27.87 -19.89
CA LYS A 581 -20.01 -26.65 -19.90
C LYS A 581 -19.60 -26.32 -18.47
N VAL A 582 -18.32 -26.06 -18.24
CA VAL A 582 -17.81 -25.63 -16.93
C VAL A 582 -17.78 -24.11 -16.85
N GLY A 583 -18.18 -23.56 -15.71
CA GLY A 583 -18.09 -22.13 -15.39
C GLY A 583 -16.96 -21.82 -14.41
N SER A 584 -16.83 -20.55 -14.05
CA SER A 584 -15.83 -20.07 -13.09
C SER A 584 -16.13 -20.44 -11.62
N GLY A 585 -17.28 -21.07 -11.36
CA GLY A 585 -17.64 -21.64 -10.06
C GLY A 585 -18.27 -20.61 -9.13
N PHE A 586 -17.81 -20.47 -7.88
CA PHE A 586 -18.44 -19.58 -6.91
C PHE A 586 -17.48 -19.09 -5.83
N VAL A 587 -17.85 -17.98 -5.19
CA VAL A 587 -17.15 -17.41 -4.04
C VAL A 587 -18.12 -17.33 -2.87
N ILE A 588 -17.78 -17.96 -1.75
CA ILE A 588 -18.60 -17.99 -0.54
C ILE A 588 -17.86 -17.31 0.60
N ASN A 589 -18.47 -16.28 1.17
CA ASN A 589 -18.02 -15.59 2.36
C ASN A 589 -18.80 -16.12 3.58
N VAL A 590 -18.09 -16.54 4.62
CA VAL A 590 -18.70 -17.07 5.84
C VAL A 590 -18.22 -16.37 7.10
N ALA A 591 -19.16 -15.89 7.91
CA ALA A 591 -18.89 -15.22 9.18
C ALA A 591 -19.57 -15.90 10.37
N ILE A 592 -18.98 -15.73 11.56
CA ILE A 592 -19.63 -16.10 12.82
C ILE A 592 -20.66 -15.01 13.17
N ASN A 593 -21.87 -15.45 13.47
CA ASN A 593 -22.97 -14.61 13.90
C ASN A 593 -23.10 -14.64 15.44
N PHE A 594 -23.19 -13.46 16.05
CA PHE A 594 -23.40 -13.26 17.49
C PHE A 594 -24.80 -12.67 17.79
N PRO A 595 -25.50 -13.13 18.86
CA PRO A 595 -26.76 -12.53 19.29
C PRO A 595 -26.62 -11.07 19.73
N VAL A 596 -27.65 -10.23 19.50
CA VAL A 596 -27.65 -8.79 19.85
C VAL A 596 -27.25 -8.48 21.29
N ALA A 597 -27.64 -9.35 22.23
CA ALA A 597 -27.33 -9.18 23.66
C ALA A 597 -25.81 -9.13 23.94
N THR A 598 -24.99 -9.75 23.08
CA THR A 598 -23.53 -9.75 23.15
C THR A 598 -22.91 -8.50 22.52
N CYS A 599 -23.61 -7.86 21.58
CA CYS A 599 -23.10 -6.70 20.83
C CYS A 599 -23.12 -5.42 21.65
N SER A 600 -24.13 -5.23 22.49
CA SER A 600 -24.27 -4.04 23.32
C SER A 600 -23.23 -3.93 24.45
N ARG A 601 -22.34 -4.92 24.60
CA ARG A 601 -21.31 -4.99 25.66
C ARG A 601 -19.88 -5.07 25.12
N ASN A 602 -19.68 -5.03 23.80
CA ASN A 602 -18.38 -5.23 23.19
C ASN A 602 -18.18 -4.29 21.99
N ASP A 603 -17.31 -3.29 22.18
CA ASP A 603 -17.02 -2.25 21.18
C ASP A 603 -16.32 -2.77 19.92
N ASN A 604 -15.92 -4.04 19.89
CA ASN A 604 -15.30 -4.69 18.73
C ASN A 604 -16.32 -5.38 17.79
N LEU A 605 -17.63 -5.20 18.00
CA LEU A 605 -18.68 -5.83 17.20
C LEU A 605 -19.60 -4.77 16.54
N TYR A 606 -19.85 -4.93 15.24
CA TYR A 606 -20.76 -4.10 14.46
C TYR A 606 -22.16 -4.72 14.41
N ARG A 607 -23.20 -3.90 14.63
CA ARG A 607 -24.60 -4.35 14.67
C ARG A 607 -25.31 -4.16 13.31
N CYS A 608 -25.65 -5.27 12.66
CA CYS A 608 -26.45 -5.34 11.43
C CYS A 608 -27.94 -5.04 11.71
N LYS A 609 -28.73 -4.56 10.73
CA LYS A 609 -30.17 -4.25 10.94
C LYS A 609 -31.02 -5.51 11.07
N ASN A 610 -30.57 -6.65 10.57
CA ASN A 610 -31.21 -7.96 10.76
C ASN A 610 -31.11 -8.52 12.19
N LYS A 611 -30.80 -7.69 13.20
CA LYS A 611 -30.68 -8.06 14.62
C LYS A 611 -29.58 -9.09 14.88
N TYR A 612 -28.48 -8.96 14.17
CA TYR A 612 -27.26 -9.74 14.37
C TYR A 612 -26.05 -8.81 14.40
N CYS A 613 -24.89 -9.35 14.76
CA CYS A 613 -23.65 -8.59 14.75
C CYS A 613 -22.47 -9.41 14.23
N ILE A 614 -21.57 -8.70 13.58
CA ILE A 614 -20.30 -9.19 13.04
C ILE A 614 -19.15 -8.49 13.78
N SER A 615 -17.90 -8.93 13.62
CA SER A 615 -16.77 -8.16 14.14
C SER A 615 -16.62 -6.82 13.40
N ASN A 616 -16.22 -5.76 14.10
CA ASN A 616 -15.90 -4.46 13.50
C ASN A 616 -14.84 -4.56 12.41
N LEU A 617 -13.94 -5.55 12.47
CA LEU A 617 -12.97 -5.83 11.41
C LEU A 617 -13.63 -6.12 10.04
N PHE A 618 -14.91 -6.48 10.03
CA PHE A 618 -15.69 -6.81 8.82
C PHE A 618 -16.71 -5.74 8.46
N ASN A 619 -16.80 -4.65 9.23
CA ASN A 619 -17.66 -3.55 8.85
C ASN A 619 -17.08 -2.75 7.66
N CYS A 620 -15.80 -2.93 7.35
CA CYS A 620 -14.97 -2.02 6.56
C CYS A 620 -14.41 -2.59 5.26
N ASP A 621 -14.89 -3.74 4.79
CA ASP A 621 -14.51 -4.26 3.48
C ASP A 621 -15.70 -4.24 2.51
N ASP A 622 -15.43 -4.39 1.22
CA ASP A 622 -16.44 -4.35 0.16
C ASP A 622 -17.39 -5.56 0.18
N ARG A 623 -17.34 -6.42 1.21
CA ARG A 623 -18.08 -7.68 1.29
C ARG A 623 -19.30 -7.52 2.20
N ASN A 624 -20.45 -8.01 1.73
CA ASN A 624 -21.71 -7.92 2.48
C ASN A 624 -21.84 -8.98 3.60
N TRP A 625 -20.98 -8.94 4.61
CA TRP A 625 -21.00 -9.83 5.78
C TRP A 625 -22.29 -9.75 6.61
N CYS A 626 -23.03 -8.64 6.59
CA CYS A 626 -24.34 -8.56 7.24
C CYS A 626 -25.45 -9.22 6.41
N GLY A 627 -25.26 -9.36 5.09
CA GLY A 627 -26.17 -10.03 4.16
C GLY A 627 -27.48 -9.31 3.87
N ASP A 628 -27.74 -8.21 4.58
CA ASP A 628 -28.88 -7.32 4.46
C ASP A 628 -28.48 -5.95 3.87
N ASN A 629 -27.23 -5.81 3.39
CA ASN A 629 -26.62 -4.58 2.89
C ASN A 629 -26.55 -3.46 3.94
N THR A 630 -26.50 -3.82 5.22
CA THR A 630 -26.52 -2.83 6.30
C THR A 630 -25.16 -2.48 6.85
N GLN A 631 -24.10 -3.12 6.37
CA GLN A 631 -22.74 -2.67 6.64
C GLN A 631 -22.57 -1.22 6.23
N SER A 632 -21.94 -0.48 7.12
CA SER A 632 -21.53 0.87 6.84
C SER A 632 -20.23 0.79 6.08
N PHE A 633 -20.27 1.03 4.76
CA PHE A 633 -19.05 1.28 3.97
C PHE A 633 -18.25 2.50 4.45
N VAL A 634 -18.77 3.23 5.44
CA VAL A 634 -18.10 4.30 6.18
C VAL A 634 -17.59 3.74 7.50
N CYS A 635 -16.26 3.64 7.63
CA CYS A 635 -15.58 3.24 8.86
C CYS A 635 -15.45 4.43 9.82
N ARG A 636 -15.74 4.22 11.11
CA ARG A 636 -15.45 5.20 12.17
C ARG A 636 -14.16 4.82 12.87
#